data_AF-A0A1Y1WS85-F1
#
_entry.id   AF-A0A1Y1WS85-F1
#
_cell.length_a   1.000
_cell.length_b   1.000
_cell.length_c   1.000
_cell.angle_alpha   90.00
_cell.angle_beta   90.00
_cell.angle_gamma   90.00
#
_symmetry.space_group_name_H-M   'P 1'
#
loop_
_entity.id
_entity.type
_entity.pdbx_description
1 polymer ?
#
loop_
_entity_poly.entity_id
_entity_poly.type
_entity_poly.pdbx_seq_one_letter_code
_entity_poly.pdbx_strand_id
1 'polypeptide(L)'
;MLHYNEENEFNSGFNELKTSINLQNEVKTIKNHRNGCLSGGNSGKCLRYTKVSKNYGVEEKLIESLKILKKYDSKNIIVRNDEKSISNPKELCKNAETLTNVLNISLESFENIDNMSDEESEKLINNLLEFVKGLDYRYKSANYLNHKSIRNINKYDIDDMFKLCSDIIRHYRTKHDDDGVVHKKGVTFIKVETPTLNIDPESKYVNDELHETYNNLHDLINEYDQDITNINLVDDMDINNKSGKENRNKELKYLLKKFKNMKATGSKQSKEKFKSDLLNLFDRMIELEKIFDKTNFEKNDFVNNSESVYKLTNGIVSKLNKDYSDDKEVQNHLLSYKDTISGIEKINVKSTNILNSDHVIGEVDIEDYIFNDPNSKMYVKRYFDKLKDDLYDIDTDEEHINSVNRINDIKEKIMEKINIMKRYKQPDGHYHEAYHLIELINCYNELVATTLSFDRENNEINYIYISDDPDLYEIFNHLRVKIKNKIENKIIKSNPDNFNTEKYQSVEDITTIKDAKEYIFGDSSVYEASYKDYNKIIKDNKVTSNTEVLKNFVDSSTNNHQLLGIKESYNLGYKITENELPNYRDEDMVNSVNELESSRKLFKNIKNNNIKYFETSEQTETRFINNIIADAKIENINNNKKFTIDSVIDEVNDKDIINNMDEDQKENVQKQIENVCLNERNEIIKYSGVTPSSSYEEMNEGYNSFESKSINLMKRISNKDDTNEKDYEKLSLPKKLVTHNKLNSNKINSESPRIKNPPINKHKYGNKKKRNIEYIKYFHRYY
;
A
#
# COMPACT_ATOMS: atom_id res chain seq x y z
N MET A 1 -17.19 -20.31 -47.13
CA MET A 1 -17.49 -21.71 -47.49
C MET A 1 -16.47 -22.28 -48.48
N LEU A 2 -15.46 -21.58 -48.98
CA LEU A 2 -15.13 -21.81 -50.38
C LEU A 2 -13.64 -21.93 -50.62
N HIS A 3 -13.33 -22.73 -51.64
CA HIS A 3 -12.09 -22.76 -52.39
C HIS A 3 -11.36 -21.40 -52.42
N TYR A 4 -10.04 -21.45 -52.23
CA TYR A 4 -9.11 -20.49 -52.82
C TYR A 4 -8.13 -21.27 -53.71
N ASN A 5 -7.85 -20.68 -54.88
CA ASN A 5 -7.12 -21.24 -56.01
C ASN A 5 -5.67 -20.74 -55.99
N GLU A 6 -4.73 -21.69 -56.05
CA GLU A 6 -3.35 -21.61 -56.54
C GLU A 6 -2.24 -20.90 -55.70
N GLU A 7 -1.44 -21.77 -55.06
CA GLU A 7 -0.01 -21.81 -54.67
C GLU A 7 0.84 -20.54 -54.38
N ASN A 8 0.56 -19.37 -54.95
CA ASN A 8 1.41 -18.19 -54.74
C ASN A 8 1.21 -17.52 -53.36
N GLU A 9 0.05 -17.72 -52.72
CA GLU A 9 -0.23 -17.24 -51.35
C GLU A 9 0.35 -18.16 -50.25
N PHE A 10 0.68 -19.42 -50.56
CA PHE A 10 1.40 -20.32 -49.64
C PHE A 10 2.91 -19.99 -49.61
N ASN A 11 3.47 -19.54 -50.74
CA ASN A 11 4.90 -19.24 -50.86
C ASN A 11 5.32 -17.89 -50.25
N SER A 12 4.43 -16.90 -50.10
CA SER A 12 4.77 -15.66 -49.36
C SER A 12 4.76 -15.88 -47.84
N GLY A 13 3.80 -16.65 -47.31
CA GLY A 13 3.76 -17.05 -45.90
C GLY A 13 4.92 -17.94 -45.46
N PHE A 14 5.49 -18.76 -46.36
CA PHE A 14 6.67 -19.57 -46.05
C PHE A 14 8.00 -18.78 -46.13
N ASN A 15 8.09 -17.76 -46.98
CA ASN A 15 9.30 -16.92 -47.07
C ASN A 15 9.40 -15.88 -45.94
N GLU A 16 8.28 -15.40 -45.39
CA GLU A 16 8.28 -14.64 -44.13
C GLU A 16 8.66 -15.53 -42.93
N LEU A 17 8.25 -16.80 -42.93
CA LEU A 17 8.71 -17.80 -41.97
C LEU A 17 10.23 -18.05 -42.09
N LYS A 18 10.75 -18.16 -43.32
CA LYS A 18 12.19 -18.31 -43.63
C LYS A 18 13.03 -17.12 -43.17
N THR A 19 12.48 -15.90 -43.21
CA THR A 19 13.18 -14.68 -42.77
C THR A 19 13.22 -14.57 -41.24
N SER A 20 12.15 -14.98 -40.54
CA SER A 20 12.17 -15.09 -39.06
C SER A 20 13.08 -16.21 -38.53
N ILE A 21 13.24 -17.29 -39.31
CA ILE A 21 14.15 -18.41 -38.99
C ILE A 21 15.61 -18.08 -39.35
N ASN A 22 15.86 -17.20 -40.33
CA ASN A 22 17.22 -16.80 -40.70
C ASN A 22 17.89 -15.85 -39.70
N LEU A 23 17.14 -15.05 -38.93
CA LEU A 23 17.69 -14.28 -37.80
C LEU A 23 18.18 -15.20 -36.65
N GLN A 24 17.66 -16.42 -36.53
CA GLN A 24 18.23 -17.45 -35.63
C GLN A 24 19.49 -18.11 -36.19
N ASN A 25 19.87 -17.87 -37.44
CA ASN A 25 21.09 -18.41 -38.06
C ASN A 25 22.22 -17.38 -38.23
N GLU A 26 21.99 -16.06 -38.15
CA GLU A 26 23.07 -15.06 -38.21
C GLU A 26 23.86 -14.90 -36.89
N VAL A 27 23.35 -15.39 -35.76
CA VAL A 27 24.11 -15.48 -34.49
C VAL A 27 25.17 -16.60 -34.51
N LYS A 28 25.22 -17.43 -35.57
CA LYS A 28 26.25 -18.49 -35.74
C LYS A 28 27.66 -17.99 -36.04
N THR A 29 27.91 -16.68 -36.16
CA THR A 29 29.25 -16.14 -36.47
C THR A 29 29.98 -15.44 -35.33
N ILE A 30 29.46 -15.48 -34.10
CA ILE A 30 30.28 -15.13 -32.92
C ILE A 30 30.84 -16.42 -32.32
N LYS A 31 32.13 -16.68 -32.56
CA LYS A 31 32.91 -17.72 -31.87
C LYS A 31 33.02 -17.36 -30.38
N ASN A 32 32.00 -17.69 -29.60
CA ASN A 32 32.08 -17.75 -28.14
C ASN A 32 31.90 -19.20 -27.69
N HIS A 33 32.69 -19.61 -26.69
CA HIS A 33 32.93 -20.97 -26.18
C HIS A 33 31.70 -21.79 -25.67
N ARG A 34 30.56 -21.78 -26.36
CA ARG A 34 29.34 -22.54 -25.97
C ARG A 34 29.00 -23.73 -26.88
N ASN A 35 29.86 -24.12 -27.81
CA ASN A 35 29.60 -25.26 -28.73
C ASN A 35 30.03 -26.65 -28.22
N GLY A 36 30.16 -26.85 -26.91
CA GLY A 36 30.44 -28.17 -26.33
C GLY A 36 29.27 -29.17 -26.43
N CYS A 37 28.05 -28.71 -26.72
CA CYS A 37 26.85 -29.57 -26.69
C CYS A 37 26.42 -30.16 -28.05
N LEU A 38 27.14 -29.88 -29.14
CA LEU A 38 26.71 -30.29 -30.50
C LEU A 38 27.71 -31.16 -31.26
N SER A 39 28.78 -31.61 -30.62
CA SER A 39 29.70 -32.60 -31.19
C SER A 39 29.71 -33.84 -30.32
N GLY A 40 29.38 -34.97 -30.92
CA GLY A 40 29.04 -36.22 -30.25
C GLY A 40 30.11 -36.72 -29.27
N GLY A 41 29.63 -37.13 -28.11
CA GLY A 41 30.41 -37.82 -27.08
C GLY A 41 29.57 -37.97 -25.82
N ASN A 42 29.34 -39.21 -25.38
CA ASN A 42 28.56 -39.60 -24.21
C ASN A 42 28.75 -38.68 -22.98
N SER A 43 27.70 -37.97 -22.57
CA SER A 43 27.29 -37.76 -21.17
C SER A 43 26.04 -36.85 -21.13
N GLY A 44 25.08 -37.20 -20.26
CA GLY A 44 23.71 -36.71 -20.32
C GLY A 44 23.47 -35.28 -19.83
N LYS A 45 22.22 -34.85 -20.06
CA LYS A 45 21.53 -33.57 -19.72
C LYS A 45 21.53 -32.50 -20.82
N CYS A 46 20.72 -32.73 -21.86
CA CYS A 46 20.11 -31.62 -22.61
C CYS A 46 18.91 -31.09 -21.82
N LEU A 47 18.96 -29.82 -21.42
CA LEU A 47 17.76 -29.07 -21.00
C LEU A 47 16.78 -29.03 -22.18
N ARG A 48 15.62 -29.66 -22.06
CA ARG A 48 14.53 -29.47 -23.03
C ARG A 48 14.05 -28.03 -22.95
N TYR A 49 14.31 -27.24 -23.99
CA TYR A 49 13.69 -25.94 -24.16
C TYR A 49 12.24 -26.14 -24.60
N THR A 50 11.28 -25.73 -23.78
CA THR A 50 9.88 -25.65 -24.19
C THR A 50 9.72 -24.48 -25.16
N LYS A 51 9.17 -24.75 -26.34
CA LYS A 51 8.69 -23.70 -27.25
C LYS A 51 7.53 -22.99 -26.55
N VAL A 52 7.78 -21.76 -26.08
CA VAL A 52 6.76 -20.89 -25.51
C VAL A 52 5.77 -20.52 -26.63
N SER A 53 4.55 -21.03 -26.57
CA SER A 53 3.49 -20.60 -27.49
C SER A 53 2.97 -19.24 -27.01
N LYS A 54 2.71 -18.32 -27.95
CA LYS A 54 2.09 -17.00 -27.66
C LYS A 54 0.63 -17.11 -27.20
N ASN A 55 0.04 -18.31 -27.23
CA ASN A 55 -1.33 -18.59 -26.81
C ASN A 55 -1.29 -19.43 -25.53
N TYR A 56 -0.89 -18.83 -24.42
CA TYR A 56 -1.22 -19.38 -23.11
C TYR A 56 -2.74 -19.37 -23.00
N GLY A 57 -3.41 -20.51 -23.18
CA GLY A 57 -4.86 -20.62 -23.00
C GLY A 57 -5.22 -20.41 -21.52
N VAL A 58 -5.12 -19.18 -21.02
CA VAL A 58 -5.22 -18.82 -19.59
C VAL A 58 -6.49 -19.44 -18.98
N GLU A 59 -7.63 -19.20 -19.61
CA GLU A 59 -8.93 -19.72 -19.18
C GLU A 59 -8.95 -21.25 -19.19
N GLU A 60 -8.57 -21.86 -20.31
CA GLU A 60 -8.53 -23.31 -20.50
C GLU A 60 -7.66 -23.99 -19.44
N LYS A 61 -6.47 -23.44 -19.17
CA LYS A 61 -5.48 -24.02 -18.26
C LYS A 61 -5.94 -24.00 -16.81
N LEU A 62 -6.54 -22.91 -16.35
CA LEU A 62 -7.12 -22.88 -15.01
C LEU A 62 -8.29 -23.86 -14.92
N ILE A 63 -9.20 -23.84 -15.89
CA ILE A 63 -10.41 -24.68 -15.87
C ILE A 63 -10.06 -26.18 -15.93
N GLU A 64 -9.09 -26.59 -16.75
CA GLU A 64 -8.59 -27.97 -16.77
C GLU A 64 -8.01 -28.39 -15.42
N SER A 65 -7.22 -27.52 -14.79
CA SER A 65 -6.64 -27.75 -13.46
C SER A 65 -7.73 -27.98 -12.42
N LEU A 66 -8.73 -27.11 -12.39
CA LEU A 66 -9.86 -27.23 -11.48
C LEU A 66 -10.70 -28.48 -11.76
N LYS A 67 -10.88 -28.88 -13.03
CA LYS A 67 -11.57 -30.13 -13.38
C LYS A 67 -10.83 -31.37 -12.88
N ILE A 68 -9.50 -31.35 -12.84
CA ILE A 68 -8.70 -32.42 -12.23
C ILE A 68 -8.98 -32.45 -10.72
N LEU A 69 -8.83 -31.32 -10.02
CA LEU A 69 -9.05 -31.24 -8.58
C LEU A 69 -10.48 -31.59 -8.17
N LYS A 70 -11.50 -31.21 -8.96
CA LYS A 70 -12.91 -31.49 -8.68
C LYS A 70 -13.23 -32.98 -8.54
N LYS A 71 -12.45 -33.87 -9.17
CA LYS A 71 -12.59 -35.32 -9.01
C LYS A 71 -12.35 -35.77 -7.57
N TYR A 72 -11.52 -35.02 -6.83
CA TYR A 72 -11.04 -35.36 -5.50
C TYR A 72 -11.62 -34.45 -4.41
N ASP A 73 -11.87 -33.17 -4.73
CA ASP A 73 -12.45 -32.17 -3.81
C ASP A 73 -13.60 -31.39 -4.46
N SER A 74 -14.71 -32.08 -4.71
CA SER A 74 -15.92 -31.47 -5.28
C SER A 74 -16.65 -30.53 -4.31
N LYS A 75 -16.27 -30.51 -3.03
CA LYS A 75 -16.86 -29.63 -2.01
C LYS A 75 -16.33 -28.21 -2.15
N ASN A 76 -15.03 -28.05 -2.37
CA ASN A 76 -14.41 -26.73 -2.52
C ASN A 76 -14.25 -26.32 -4.00
N ILE A 77 -14.10 -27.27 -4.92
CA ILE A 77 -13.95 -27.00 -6.36
C ILE A 77 -15.29 -27.23 -7.08
N ILE A 78 -15.93 -26.14 -7.48
CA ILE A 78 -17.31 -26.16 -7.99
C ILE A 78 -17.43 -25.85 -9.48
N VAL A 79 -16.32 -25.59 -10.16
CA VAL A 79 -16.24 -25.32 -11.61
C VAL A 79 -17.16 -26.23 -12.44
N ARG A 80 -17.94 -25.64 -13.36
CA ARG A 80 -18.85 -26.42 -14.22
C ARG A 80 -18.09 -27.18 -15.30
N ASN A 81 -18.68 -28.28 -15.80
CA ASN A 81 -18.05 -29.10 -16.84
C ASN A 81 -17.91 -28.34 -18.18
N ASP A 82 -18.86 -27.45 -18.46
CA ASP A 82 -18.93 -26.57 -19.63
C ASP A 82 -18.36 -25.16 -19.38
N GLU A 83 -17.76 -24.91 -18.20
CA GLU A 83 -17.17 -23.61 -17.87
C GLU A 83 -16.07 -23.23 -18.88
N LYS A 84 -16.04 -21.95 -19.23
CA LYS A 84 -15.07 -21.35 -20.15
C LYS A 84 -14.51 -20.02 -19.65
N SER A 85 -15.16 -19.40 -18.66
CA SER A 85 -14.74 -18.12 -18.11
C SER A 85 -14.04 -18.31 -16.77
N ILE A 86 -13.10 -17.41 -16.49
CA ILE A 86 -12.47 -17.26 -15.19
C ILE A 86 -12.82 -15.93 -14.52
N SER A 87 -13.72 -15.15 -15.13
CA SER A 87 -14.05 -13.81 -14.67
C SER A 87 -14.82 -13.77 -13.35
N ASN A 88 -15.44 -14.89 -12.95
CA ASN A 88 -16.14 -15.02 -11.68
C ASN A 88 -15.53 -16.12 -10.81
N PRO A 89 -14.55 -15.79 -9.95
CA PRO A 89 -13.89 -16.76 -9.06
C PRO A 89 -14.87 -17.57 -8.19
N LYS A 90 -16.00 -16.98 -7.78
CA LYS A 90 -17.03 -17.65 -6.97
C LYS A 90 -17.73 -18.80 -7.71
N GLU A 91 -17.69 -18.82 -9.04
CA GLU A 91 -18.20 -19.93 -9.86
C GLU A 91 -17.16 -21.06 -10.05
N LEU A 92 -15.89 -20.78 -9.74
CA LEU A 92 -14.79 -21.73 -9.88
C LEU A 92 -14.55 -22.53 -8.59
N CYS A 93 -14.45 -21.81 -7.47
CA CYS A 93 -14.19 -22.37 -6.15
C CYS A 93 -15.12 -21.74 -5.11
N LYS A 94 -15.57 -22.56 -4.15
CA LYS A 94 -16.43 -22.09 -3.05
C LYS A 94 -15.69 -21.01 -2.26
N ASN A 95 -16.36 -19.88 -2.02
CA ASN A 95 -15.84 -18.72 -1.28
C ASN A 95 -14.62 -18.02 -1.92
N ALA A 96 -14.26 -18.32 -3.17
CA ALA A 96 -13.19 -17.60 -3.85
C ALA A 96 -13.68 -16.25 -4.39
N GLU A 97 -13.13 -15.15 -3.91
CA GLU A 97 -13.49 -13.81 -4.39
C GLU A 97 -12.53 -13.32 -5.49
N THR A 98 -11.28 -13.81 -5.50
CA THR A 98 -10.23 -13.47 -6.48
C THR A 98 -9.61 -14.72 -7.12
N LEU A 99 -8.90 -14.54 -8.24
CA LEU A 99 -8.11 -15.62 -8.86
C LEU A 99 -6.97 -16.11 -7.96
N THR A 100 -6.43 -15.24 -7.10
CA THR A 100 -5.45 -15.63 -6.09
C THR A 100 -6.08 -16.58 -5.06
N ASN A 101 -7.33 -16.33 -4.64
CA ASN A 101 -8.05 -17.27 -3.77
C ASN A 101 -8.31 -18.61 -4.47
N VAL A 102 -8.59 -18.63 -5.78
CA VAL A 102 -8.76 -19.88 -6.55
C VAL A 102 -7.49 -20.73 -6.49
N LEU A 103 -6.31 -20.12 -6.69
CA LEU A 103 -5.03 -20.80 -6.55
C LEU A 103 -4.75 -21.25 -5.12
N ASN A 104 -5.12 -20.42 -4.14
CA ASN A 104 -4.96 -20.75 -2.73
C ASN A 104 -5.79 -21.98 -2.33
N ILE A 105 -7.07 -22.01 -2.73
CA ILE A 105 -7.95 -23.16 -2.53
C ILE A 105 -7.44 -24.37 -3.30
N SER A 106 -6.92 -24.18 -4.52
CA SER A 106 -6.32 -25.27 -5.29
C SER A 106 -5.12 -25.90 -4.57
N LEU A 107 -4.27 -25.09 -3.94
CA LEU A 107 -3.18 -25.57 -3.08
C LEU A 107 -3.72 -26.30 -1.85
N GLU A 108 -4.67 -25.72 -1.12
CA GLU A 108 -5.27 -26.37 0.07
C GLU A 108 -5.93 -27.71 -0.30
N SER A 109 -6.65 -27.78 -1.42
CA SER A 109 -7.21 -29.03 -1.93
C SER A 109 -6.10 -30.03 -2.27
N PHE A 110 -5.08 -29.62 -3.02
CA PHE A 110 -3.96 -30.49 -3.40
C PHE A 110 -3.17 -31.02 -2.18
N GLU A 111 -2.98 -30.19 -1.15
CA GLU A 111 -2.30 -30.60 0.07
C GLU A 111 -2.98 -31.81 0.73
N ASN A 112 -4.31 -31.82 0.72
CA ASN A 112 -5.17 -32.80 1.39
C ASN A 112 -5.52 -34.04 0.54
N ILE A 113 -5.08 -34.12 -0.73
CA ILE A 113 -5.35 -35.28 -1.60
C ILE A 113 -4.20 -36.27 -1.54
N ASP A 114 -4.43 -37.47 -1.02
CA ASP A 114 -3.38 -38.49 -0.85
C ASP A 114 -3.28 -39.51 -2.00
N ASN A 115 -4.27 -39.54 -2.89
CA ASN A 115 -4.43 -40.59 -3.90
C ASN A 115 -4.53 -40.07 -5.35
N MET A 116 -4.07 -38.85 -5.62
CA MET A 116 -3.98 -38.33 -6.99
C MET A 116 -2.87 -39.06 -7.75
N SER A 117 -3.13 -39.44 -9.01
CA SER A 117 -2.09 -40.05 -9.85
C SER A 117 -0.96 -39.06 -10.19
N ASP A 118 0.26 -39.56 -10.38
CA ASP A 118 1.41 -38.74 -10.80
C ASP A 118 1.11 -37.94 -12.07
N GLU A 119 0.47 -38.57 -13.06
CA GLU A 119 0.12 -37.94 -14.33
C GLU A 119 -0.88 -36.77 -14.15
N GLU A 120 -1.90 -36.96 -13.33
CA GLU A 120 -2.86 -35.89 -13.02
C GLU A 120 -2.22 -34.77 -12.20
N SER A 121 -1.33 -35.12 -11.26
CA SER A 121 -0.59 -34.16 -10.44
C SER A 121 0.36 -33.30 -11.30
N GLU A 122 1.13 -33.92 -12.19
CA GLU A 122 2.00 -33.22 -13.14
C GLU A 122 1.18 -32.33 -14.07
N LYS A 123 0.05 -32.83 -14.60
CA LYS A 123 -0.83 -32.06 -15.48
C LYS A 123 -1.43 -30.85 -14.76
N LEU A 124 -1.90 -31.02 -13.52
CA LEU A 124 -2.39 -29.96 -12.66
C LEU A 124 -1.34 -28.87 -12.47
N ILE A 125 -0.13 -29.24 -12.04
CA ILE A 125 0.97 -28.29 -11.76
C ILE A 125 1.36 -27.52 -13.01
N ASN A 126 1.53 -28.22 -14.14
CA ASN A 126 1.90 -27.59 -15.40
C ASN A 126 0.82 -26.60 -15.87
N ASN A 127 -0.45 -26.99 -15.79
CA ASN A 127 -1.56 -26.12 -16.19
C ASN A 127 -1.68 -24.89 -15.30
N LEU A 128 -1.53 -25.00 -13.97
CA LEU A 128 -1.53 -23.84 -13.07
C LEU A 128 -0.35 -22.90 -13.34
N LEU A 129 0.84 -23.44 -13.60
CA LEU A 129 2.01 -22.62 -13.94
C LEU A 129 1.84 -21.90 -15.28
N GLU A 130 1.28 -22.57 -16.29
CA GLU A 130 0.97 -21.95 -17.59
C GLU A 130 -0.12 -20.89 -17.48
N PHE A 131 -1.10 -21.09 -16.60
CA PHE A 131 -2.12 -20.08 -16.29
C PHE A 131 -1.49 -18.79 -15.73
N VAL A 132 -0.67 -18.89 -14.68
CA VAL A 132 -0.04 -17.70 -14.06
C VAL A 132 0.94 -17.02 -15.03
N LYS A 133 1.74 -17.79 -15.79
CA LYS A 133 2.62 -17.25 -16.83
C LYS A 133 1.85 -16.55 -17.95
N GLY A 134 0.69 -17.09 -18.32
CA GLY A 134 -0.19 -16.48 -19.31
C GLY A 134 -0.79 -15.16 -18.82
N LEU A 135 -1.19 -15.08 -17.54
CA LEU A 135 -1.62 -13.81 -16.94
C LEU A 135 -0.49 -12.79 -16.89
N ASP A 136 0.71 -13.19 -16.46
CA ASP A 136 1.90 -12.33 -16.43
C ASP A 136 2.25 -11.79 -17.83
N TYR A 137 2.16 -12.64 -18.85
CA TYR A 137 2.35 -12.22 -20.24
C TYR A 137 1.29 -11.21 -20.70
N ARG A 138 0.00 -11.47 -20.43
CA ARG A 138 -1.08 -10.51 -20.74
C ARG A 138 -0.84 -9.18 -20.04
N TYR A 139 -0.44 -9.22 -18.77
CA TYR A 139 -0.19 -8.02 -17.96
C TYR A 139 0.99 -7.17 -18.48
N LYS A 140 2.02 -7.82 -19.02
CA LYS A 140 3.24 -7.18 -19.56
C LYS A 140 3.19 -6.86 -21.05
N SER A 141 2.10 -7.19 -21.75
CA SER A 141 1.97 -6.92 -23.19
C SER A 141 0.87 -5.92 -23.50
N ALA A 142 1.19 -4.95 -24.37
CA ALA A 142 0.27 -3.90 -24.79
C ALA A 142 -0.97 -4.46 -25.53
N ASN A 143 -0.83 -5.60 -26.20
CA ASN A 143 -1.92 -6.26 -26.93
C ASN A 143 -3.10 -6.68 -26.05
N TYR A 144 -2.88 -6.82 -24.74
CA TYR A 144 -3.88 -7.26 -23.78
C TYR A 144 -4.29 -6.17 -22.80
N LEU A 145 -3.90 -4.91 -23.03
CA LEU A 145 -4.16 -3.79 -22.12
C LEU A 145 -5.62 -3.74 -21.64
N ASN A 146 -6.58 -3.92 -22.55
CA ASN A 146 -8.02 -3.89 -22.26
C ASN A 146 -8.63 -5.27 -21.93
N HIS A 147 -7.81 -6.32 -21.76
CA HIS A 147 -8.31 -7.67 -21.55
C HIS A 147 -8.88 -7.84 -20.14
N LYS A 148 -10.15 -8.30 -20.04
CA LYS A 148 -10.88 -8.40 -18.76
C LYS A 148 -10.15 -9.23 -17.69
N SER A 149 -9.41 -10.26 -18.10
CA SER A 149 -8.68 -11.14 -17.17
C SER A 149 -7.56 -10.44 -16.39
N ILE A 150 -7.04 -9.29 -16.83
CA ILE A 150 -5.97 -8.56 -16.14
C ILE A 150 -6.43 -7.22 -15.55
N ARG A 151 -7.71 -6.85 -15.73
CA ARG A 151 -8.25 -5.56 -15.28
C ARG A 151 -8.05 -5.34 -13.78
N ASN A 152 -8.33 -6.38 -12.99
CA ASN A 152 -8.31 -6.32 -11.53
C ASN A 152 -7.06 -7.01 -10.95
N ILE A 153 -6.01 -7.18 -11.75
CA ILE A 153 -4.76 -7.83 -11.35
C ILE A 153 -3.64 -6.81 -11.43
N ASN A 154 -2.78 -6.81 -10.42
CA ASN A 154 -1.50 -6.10 -10.42
C ASN A 154 -0.31 -7.06 -10.27
N LYS A 155 0.90 -6.50 -10.27
CA LYS A 155 2.15 -7.26 -10.08
C LYS A 155 2.15 -8.10 -8.80
N TYR A 156 1.65 -7.56 -7.68
CA TYR A 156 1.67 -8.25 -6.40
C TYR A 156 0.75 -9.46 -6.39
N ASP A 157 -0.42 -9.37 -7.05
CA ASP A 157 -1.32 -10.51 -7.23
C ASP A 157 -0.61 -11.62 -8.03
N ILE A 158 0.05 -11.28 -9.14
CA ILE A 158 0.81 -12.24 -9.97
C ILE A 158 1.97 -12.86 -9.18
N ASP A 159 2.73 -12.06 -8.43
CA ASP A 159 3.83 -12.54 -7.59
C ASP A 159 3.34 -13.49 -6.50
N ASP A 160 2.20 -13.19 -5.87
CA ASP A 160 1.58 -14.04 -4.85
C ASP A 160 1.07 -15.35 -5.48
N MET A 161 0.49 -15.30 -6.70
CA MET A 161 0.13 -16.50 -7.47
C MET A 161 1.34 -17.38 -7.80
N PHE A 162 2.48 -16.80 -8.22
CA PHE A 162 3.71 -17.55 -8.48
C PHE A 162 4.27 -18.23 -7.22
N LYS A 163 4.17 -17.56 -6.07
CA LYS A 163 4.57 -18.12 -4.78
C LYS A 163 3.70 -19.32 -4.40
N LEU A 164 2.38 -19.23 -4.60
CA LEU A 164 1.46 -20.35 -4.38
C LEU A 164 1.79 -21.53 -5.30
N CYS A 165 2.05 -21.30 -6.59
CA CYS A 165 2.50 -22.37 -7.50
C CYS A 165 3.82 -23.01 -7.03
N SER A 166 4.73 -22.22 -6.47
CA SER A 166 6.00 -22.73 -5.93
C SER A 166 5.78 -23.63 -4.71
N ASP A 167 4.80 -23.30 -3.86
CA ASP A 167 4.41 -24.13 -2.73
C ASP A 167 3.76 -25.45 -3.18
N ILE A 168 2.90 -25.43 -4.21
CA ILE A 168 2.30 -26.65 -4.81
C ILE A 168 3.41 -27.60 -5.31
N ILE A 169 4.38 -27.06 -6.07
CA ILE A 169 5.52 -27.84 -6.59
C ILE A 169 6.31 -28.46 -5.44
N ARG A 170 6.54 -27.70 -4.37
CA ARG A 170 7.28 -28.19 -3.21
C ARG A 170 6.52 -29.32 -2.53
N HIS A 171 5.21 -29.19 -2.34
CA HIS A 171 4.37 -30.23 -1.74
C HIS A 171 4.39 -31.52 -2.57
N TYR A 172 4.28 -31.40 -3.89
CA TYR A 172 4.41 -32.53 -4.81
C TYR A 172 5.74 -33.26 -4.62
N ARG A 173 6.86 -32.54 -4.57
CA ARG A 173 8.17 -33.16 -4.34
C ARG A 173 8.23 -33.90 -3.01
N THR A 174 7.70 -33.33 -1.93
CA THR A 174 7.66 -34.02 -0.63
C THR A 174 6.85 -35.31 -0.67
N LYS A 175 5.76 -35.38 -1.47
CA LYS A 175 4.94 -36.59 -1.62
C LYS A 175 5.55 -37.67 -2.51
N HIS A 176 6.34 -37.29 -3.53
CA HIS A 176 6.78 -38.19 -4.60
C HIS A 176 8.30 -38.46 -4.64
N ASP A 177 9.15 -37.62 -4.01
CA ASP A 177 10.61 -37.76 -3.97
C ASP A 177 11.12 -38.45 -2.66
N ASP A 178 10.33 -39.35 -2.06
CA ASP A 178 10.60 -39.95 -0.72
C ASP A 178 11.87 -40.84 -0.63
N ASP A 179 12.65 -40.94 -1.69
CA ASP A 179 14.00 -41.50 -1.67
C ASP A 179 14.91 -40.56 -2.47
N GLY A 180 16.13 -40.28 -1.99
CA GLY A 180 17.16 -39.47 -2.65
C GLY A 180 17.67 -40.00 -4.00
N VAL A 181 16.78 -40.45 -4.87
CA VAL A 181 16.99 -40.97 -6.21
C VAL A 181 16.35 -40.00 -7.18
N VAL A 182 17.19 -39.11 -7.71
CA VAL A 182 16.97 -38.37 -8.97
C VAL A 182 16.01 -39.13 -9.89
N HIS A 183 14.80 -38.61 -10.09
CA HIS A 183 13.80 -39.17 -11.00
C HIS A 183 14.47 -39.74 -12.27
N LYS A 184 14.47 -41.07 -12.40
CA LYS A 184 15.06 -41.84 -13.52
C LYS A 184 14.39 -41.61 -14.88
N LYS A 185 13.54 -40.59 -15.01
CA LYS A 185 12.88 -40.18 -16.26
C LYS A 185 13.00 -38.68 -16.55
N GLY A 186 14.04 -37.99 -16.09
CA GLY A 186 14.46 -36.70 -16.70
C GLY A 186 13.37 -35.61 -16.80
N VAL A 187 12.32 -35.67 -15.99
CA VAL A 187 11.36 -34.56 -15.84
C VAL A 187 12.07 -33.51 -15.01
N THR A 188 12.75 -32.62 -15.72
CA THR A 188 13.35 -31.44 -15.11
C THR A 188 12.18 -30.51 -14.83
N PHE A 189 11.65 -30.52 -13.60
CA PHE A 189 10.65 -29.53 -13.21
C PHE A 189 11.23 -28.17 -13.54
N ILE A 190 10.54 -27.47 -14.44
CA ILE A 190 10.92 -26.16 -14.93
C ILE A 190 11.07 -25.30 -13.68
N LYS A 191 12.30 -24.88 -13.38
CA LYS A 191 12.53 -23.84 -12.39
C LYS A 191 11.52 -22.74 -12.71
N VAL A 192 10.79 -22.25 -11.72
CA VAL A 192 9.88 -21.11 -11.90
C VAL A 192 10.77 -19.91 -12.22
N GLU A 193 11.26 -19.87 -13.44
CA GLU A 193 11.87 -18.72 -14.06
C GLU A 193 10.68 -17.94 -14.57
N THR A 194 10.43 -16.81 -13.93
CA THR A 194 9.68 -15.71 -14.54
C THR A 194 10.36 -15.50 -15.89
N PRO A 195 9.65 -15.74 -17.01
CA PRO A 195 10.25 -15.49 -18.30
C PRO A 195 10.73 -14.03 -18.29
N THR A 196 11.98 -13.77 -18.66
CA THR A 196 12.41 -12.44 -19.09
C THR A 196 11.72 -12.16 -20.42
N LEU A 197 10.40 -12.01 -20.39
CA LEU A 197 9.61 -11.52 -21.49
C LEU A 197 9.98 -10.06 -21.71
N ASN A 198 10.05 -9.65 -22.97
CA ASN A 198 10.09 -8.24 -23.31
C ASN A 198 8.81 -7.62 -22.77
N ILE A 199 8.95 -6.66 -21.85
CA ILE A 199 7.83 -5.88 -21.33
C ILE A 199 7.57 -4.76 -22.34
N ASP A 200 6.32 -4.63 -22.78
CA ASP A 200 5.94 -3.56 -23.68
C ASP A 200 5.76 -2.25 -22.86
N PRO A 201 6.31 -1.10 -23.30
CA PRO A 201 6.19 0.17 -22.58
C PRO A 201 4.75 0.70 -22.48
N GLU A 202 3.84 0.18 -23.30
CA GLU A 202 2.41 0.53 -23.30
C GLU A 202 1.54 -0.54 -22.61
N SER A 203 2.16 -1.49 -21.90
CA SER A 203 1.44 -2.53 -21.15
C SER A 203 0.80 -2.01 -19.87
N LYS A 204 -0.18 -2.77 -19.35
CA LYS A 204 -0.80 -2.48 -18.04
C LYS A 204 0.25 -2.45 -16.92
N TYR A 205 1.23 -3.35 -16.95
CA TYR A 205 2.33 -3.36 -15.98
C TYR A 205 3.06 -2.02 -15.88
N VAL A 206 3.50 -1.48 -17.03
CA VAL A 206 4.23 -0.19 -17.04
C VAL A 206 3.32 0.95 -16.60
N ASN A 207 2.04 0.91 -17.01
CA ASN A 207 1.06 1.89 -16.58
C ASN A 207 0.86 1.87 -15.05
N ASP A 208 0.64 0.70 -14.45
CA ASP A 208 0.46 0.54 -13.00
C ASP A 208 1.70 0.99 -12.21
N GLU A 209 2.90 0.59 -12.65
CA GLU A 209 4.16 0.96 -12.00
C GLU A 209 4.42 2.47 -12.08
N LEU A 210 4.07 3.11 -13.19
CA LEU A 210 4.11 4.58 -13.29
C LEU A 210 3.13 5.22 -12.32
N HIS A 211 1.86 4.80 -12.30
CA HIS A 211 0.87 5.35 -11.35
C HIS A 211 1.35 5.19 -9.89
N GLU A 212 1.85 4.01 -9.53
CA GLU A 212 2.38 3.76 -8.19
C GLU A 212 3.65 4.59 -7.91
N THR A 213 4.46 4.91 -8.92
CA THR A 213 5.62 5.82 -8.74
C THR A 213 5.16 7.26 -8.51
N TYR A 214 4.22 7.75 -9.32
CA TYR A 214 3.62 9.08 -9.14
C TYR A 214 2.95 9.20 -7.77
N ASN A 215 2.19 8.17 -7.34
CA ASN A 215 1.56 8.13 -6.03
C ASN A 215 2.58 8.18 -4.90
N ASN A 216 3.66 7.40 -4.98
CA ASN A 216 4.71 7.45 -3.95
C ASN A 216 5.44 8.81 -3.92
N LEU A 217 5.62 9.47 -5.06
CA LEU A 217 6.16 10.84 -5.09
C LEU A 217 5.21 11.85 -4.44
N HIS A 218 3.90 11.73 -4.69
CA HIS A 218 2.88 12.52 -4.01
C HIS A 218 2.84 12.21 -2.52
N ASP A 219 2.94 10.94 -2.10
CA ASP A 219 3.02 10.57 -0.67
C ASP A 219 4.19 11.25 0.04
N LEU A 220 5.37 11.28 -0.59
CA LEU A 220 6.53 12.00 -0.07
C LEU A 220 6.26 13.52 0.09
N ILE A 221 5.62 14.14 -0.91
CA ILE A 221 5.30 15.56 -0.87
C ILE A 221 4.23 15.83 0.19
N ASN A 222 3.18 15.02 0.24
CA ASN A 222 2.08 15.12 1.19
C ASN A 222 2.58 14.95 2.63
N GLU A 223 3.53 14.04 2.88
CA GLU A 223 4.17 13.91 4.20
C GLU A 223 5.08 15.11 4.51
N TYR A 224 5.81 15.63 3.52
CA TYR A 224 6.71 16.77 3.74
C TYR A 224 5.97 18.08 3.98
N ASP A 225 4.84 18.28 3.30
CA ASP A 225 3.98 19.47 3.40
C ASP A 225 2.82 19.28 4.39
N GLN A 226 2.65 18.08 4.99
CA GLN A 226 1.55 17.74 5.87
C GLN A 226 0.19 18.07 5.24
N ASP A 227 0.00 17.67 3.99
CA ASP A 227 -1.21 17.94 3.21
C ASP A 227 -2.37 17.05 3.70
N ILE A 228 -3.43 17.69 4.20
CA ILE A 228 -4.63 17.01 4.71
C ILE A 228 -5.41 16.28 3.62
N THR A 229 -5.32 16.76 2.38
CA THR A 229 -6.13 16.22 1.29
C THR A 229 -5.65 14.86 0.86
N ASN A 230 -4.36 14.57 1.05
CA ASN A 230 -3.74 13.32 0.61
C ASN A 230 -4.05 12.98 -0.86
N ILE A 231 -4.15 14.00 -1.71
CA ILE A 231 -4.38 13.80 -3.15
C ILE A 231 -3.12 13.19 -3.76
N ASN A 232 -3.28 12.10 -4.52
CA ASN A 232 -2.20 11.52 -5.32
C ASN A 232 -2.37 11.93 -6.79
N LEU A 233 -2.04 11.02 -7.72
CA LEU A 233 -2.29 11.20 -9.13
C LEU A 233 -3.80 11.21 -9.40
N VAL A 234 -4.28 12.29 -10.02
CA VAL A 234 -5.70 12.48 -10.37
C VAL A 234 -5.95 11.98 -11.79
N ASP A 235 -6.74 10.91 -11.92
CA ASP A 235 -7.20 10.39 -13.21
C ASP A 235 -8.56 11.00 -13.60
N ASP A 236 -8.75 11.29 -14.90
CA ASP A 236 -10.09 11.55 -15.41
C ASP A 236 -10.85 10.22 -15.43
N MET A 237 -11.89 10.11 -14.60
CA MET A 237 -12.68 8.90 -14.40
C MET A 237 -14.05 8.99 -15.11
N ASP A 238 -14.30 10.03 -15.92
CA ASP A 238 -15.53 10.18 -16.70
C ASP A 238 -15.43 9.47 -18.06
N ILE A 239 -16.28 8.45 -18.25
CA ILE A 239 -16.38 7.66 -19.49
C ILE A 239 -16.79 8.49 -20.71
N ASN A 240 -17.54 9.58 -20.49
CA ASN A 240 -18.03 10.47 -21.54
C ASN A 240 -17.00 11.54 -21.90
N ASN A 241 -16.09 11.86 -20.98
CA ASN A 241 -15.03 12.82 -21.20
C ASN A 241 -13.74 12.15 -21.71
N LYS A 242 -13.81 11.50 -22.88
CA LYS A 242 -12.60 10.95 -23.55
C LYS A 242 -11.60 12.02 -24.01
N SER A 243 -11.93 13.31 -23.83
CA SER A 243 -11.08 14.43 -24.22
C SER A 243 -9.89 14.64 -23.25
N GLY A 244 -9.96 14.06 -22.05
CA GLY A 244 -8.94 14.10 -20.99
C GLY A 244 -7.80 13.08 -21.14
N LYS A 245 -7.24 12.87 -22.34
CA LYS A 245 -5.88 12.27 -22.45
C LYS A 245 -4.86 13.31 -21.99
N GLU A 246 -4.92 13.66 -20.70
CA GLU A 246 -4.12 14.74 -20.17
C GLU A 246 -2.66 14.33 -20.28
N ASN A 247 -1.96 15.00 -21.18
CA ASN A 247 -0.52 14.98 -21.17
C ASN A 247 -0.06 15.51 -19.79
N ARG A 248 0.48 14.62 -18.96
CA ARG A 248 0.90 14.87 -17.57
C ARG A 248 2.13 15.77 -17.44
N ASN A 249 2.51 16.49 -18.50
CA ASN A 249 3.63 17.42 -18.51
C ASN A 249 3.50 18.54 -17.47
N LYS A 250 2.30 19.03 -17.16
CA LYS A 250 2.10 20.03 -16.10
C LYS A 250 2.38 19.44 -14.74
N GLU A 251 1.80 18.27 -14.45
CA GLU A 251 2.01 17.54 -13.20
C GLU A 251 3.47 17.15 -13.01
N LEU A 252 4.12 16.60 -14.03
CA LEU A 252 5.55 16.28 -14.00
C LEU A 252 6.40 17.50 -13.61
N LYS A 253 6.12 18.68 -14.21
CA LYS A 253 6.82 19.92 -13.85
C LYS A 253 6.54 20.34 -12.41
N TYR A 254 5.31 20.21 -11.95
CA TYR A 254 4.93 20.49 -10.57
C TYR A 254 5.68 19.58 -9.58
N LEU A 255 5.64 18.26 -9.81
CA LEU A 255 6.33 17.26 -8.99
C LEU A 255 7.83 17.53 -8.92
N LEU A 256 8.50 17.72 -10.06
CA LEU A 256 9.93 18.01 -10.09
C LEU A 256 10.28 19.31 -9.35
N LYS A 257 9.41 20.33 -9.43
CA LYS A 257 9.60 21.59 -8.70
C LYS A 257 9.46 21.38 -7.20
N LYS A 258 8.40 20.72 -6.74
CA LYS A 258 8.16 20.41 -5.32
C LYS A 258 9.28 19.54 -4.76
N PHE A 259 9.60 18.46 -5.45
CA PHE A 259 10.62 17.49 -5.09
C PHE A 259 12.02 18.11 -4.96
N LYS A 260 12.39 19.03 -5.87
CA LYS A 260 13.66 19.78 -5.80
C LYS A 260 13.78 20.64 -4.53
N ASN A 261 12.66 21.14 -4.02
CA ASN A 261 12.61 22.05 -2.86
C ASN A 261 12.53 21.32 -1.52
N MET A 262 12.25 20.02 -1.49
CA MET A 262 12.34 19.24 -0.26
C MET A 262 13.77 19.29 0.29
N LYS A 263 13.98 19.08 1.59
CA LYS A 263 15.30 18.93 2.21
C LYS A 263 15.30 17.70 3.14
N ALA A 264 16.37 16.93 3.17
CA ALA A 264 16.58 15.89 4.17
C ALA A 264 16.91 16.51 5.54
N THR A 265 15.89 16.78 6.35
CA THR A 265 16.02 17.45 7.66
C THR A 265 15.56 16.57 8.81
N GLY A 266 15.75 17.04 10.04
CA GLY A 266 15.32 16.38 11.25
C GLY A 266 16.31 15.36 11.82
N SER A 267 15.76 14.45 12.62
CA SER A 267 16.50 13.40 13.33
C SER A 267 17.17 12.40 12.37
N LYS A 268 18.14 11.64 12.88
CA LYS A 268 18.77 10.56 12.12
C LYS A 268 17.74 9.57 11.57
N GLN A 269 16.73 9.22 12.37
CA GLN A 269 15.68 8.28 11.95
C GLN A 269 14.84 8.84 10.79
N SER A 270 14.45 10.12 10.83
CA SER A 270 13.71 10.74 9.73
C SER A 270 14.54 10.86 8.45
N LYS A 271 15.83 11.22 8.57
CA LYS A 271 16.75 11.27 7.42
C LYS A 271 16.97 9.90 6.79
N GLU A 272 17.08 8.85 7.60
CA GLU A 272 17.22 7.46 7.10
C GLU A 272 15.94 6.97 6.42
N LYS A 273 14.75 7.28 6.96
CA LYS A 273 13.50 6.94 6.26
C LYS A 273 13.41 7.66 4.91
N PHE A 274 13.66 8.96 4.88
CA PHE A 274 13.63 9.72 3.62
C PHE A 274 14.61 9.15 2.60
N LYS A 275 15.83 8.78 3.02
CA LYS A 275 16.82 8.07 2.18
C LYS A 275 16.28 6.75 1.64
N SER A 276 15.73 5.91 2.50
CA SER A 276 15.14 4.61 2.13
C SER A 276 14.01 4.76 1.12
N ASP A 277 13.11 5.72 1.33
CA ASP A 277 11.98 5.98 0.42
C ASP A 277 12.49 6.46 -0.96
N LEU A 278 13.51 7.31 -0.98
CA LEU A 278 14.17 7.75 -2.22
C LEU A 278 14.88 6.62 -2.97
N LEU A 279 15.58 5.72 -2.26
CA LEU A 279 16.23 4.56 -2.86
C LEU A 279 15.22 3.57 -3.43
N ASN A 280 14.11 3.32 -2.71
CA ASN A 280 13.01 2.50 -3.21
C ASN A 280 12.40 3.08 -4.49
N LEU A 281 12.19 4.40 -4.56
CA LEU A 281 11.74 5.08 -5.78
C LEU A 281 12.77 4.98 -6.91
N PHE A 282 14.06 5.17 -6.60
CA PHE A 282 15.15 5.02 -7.56
C PHE A 282 15.15 3.63 -8.20
N ASP A 283 15.10 2.57 -7.40
CA ASP A 283 15.13 1.18 -7.90
C ASP A 283 13.96 0.90 -8.85
N ARG A 284 12.76 1.36 -8.49
CA ARG A 284 11.56 1.21 -9.34
C ARG A 284 11.71 1.97 -10.66
N MET A 285 12.21 3.19 -10.60
CA MET A 285 12.42 4.03 -11.77
C MET A 285 13.51 3.48 -12.70
N ILE A 286 14.58 2.90 -12.16
CA ILE A 286 15.63 2.24 -12.95
C ILE A 286 15.09 1.00 -13.68
N GLU A 287 14.21 0.21 -13.04
CA GLU A 287 13.57 -0.91 -13.73
C GLU A 287 12.67 -0.45 -14.88
N LEU A 288 11.89 0.62 -14.68
CA LEU A 288 11.13 1.25 -15.76
C LEU A 288 12.05 1.78 -16.87
N GLU A 289 13.10 2.50 -16.50
CA GLU A 289 14.06 3.11 -17.42
C GLU A 289 14.67 2.06 -18.36
N LYS A 290 15.01 0.86 -17.86
CA LYS A 290 15.52 -0.25 -18.69
C LYS A 290 14.54 -0.67 -19.78
N ILE A 291 13.23 -0.66 -19.51
CA ILE A 291 12.18 -1.00 -20.49
C ILE A 291 12.13 0.06 -21.59
N PHE A 292 12.18 1.33 -21.21
CA PHE A 292 12.16 2.47 -22.13
C PHE A 292 13.45 2.53 -22.96
N ASP A 293 14.63 2.42 -22.33
CA ASP A 293 15.93 2.42 -23.01
C ASP A 293 15.99 1.35 -24.09
N LYS A 294 15.55 0.12 -23.77
CA LYS A 294 15.50 -0.97 -24.74
C LYS A 294 14.59 -0.66 -25.94
N THR A 295 13.47 0.00 -25.70
CA THR A 295 12.51 0.31 -26.77
C THR A 295 12.95 1.52 -27.60
N ASN A 296 13.63 2.49 -26.99
CA ASN A 296 14.03 3.75 -27.60
C ASN A 296 15.39 3.68 -28.30
N PHE A 297 16.23 2.67 -28.01
CA PHE A 297 17.61 2.60 -28.48
C PHE A 297 17.79 2.80 -30.00
N GLU A 298 16.85 2.28 -30.81
CA GLU A 298 16.92 2.31 -32.28
C GLU A 298 15.79 3.14 -32.93
N LYS A 299 15.01 3.91 -32.14
CA LYS A 299 13.88 4.67 -32.66
C LYS A 299 14.26 6.13 -32.93
N ASN A 300 13.67 6.68 -33.99
CA ASN A 300 13.77 8.11 -34.29
C ASN A 300 12.94 8.97 -33.31
N ASP A 301 11.86 8.39 -32.76
CA ASP A 301 10.96 9.03 -31.80
C ASP A 301 10.91 8.24 -30.49
N PHE A 302 10.90 8.96 -29.37
CA PHE A 302 10.76 8.37 -28.05
C PHE A 302 9.31 7.95 -27.77
N VAL A 303 9.11 6.76 -27.22
CA VAL A 303 7.78 6.25 -26.89
C VAL A 303 7.12 7.06 -25.77
N ASN A 304 5.79 7.00 -25.68
CA ASN A 304 5.00 7.65 -24.63
C ASN A 304 5.54 7.35 -23.22
N ASN A 305 5.56 8.34 -22.32
CA ASN A 305 6.11 8.34 -20.95
C ASN A 305 7.64 8.29 -20.82
N SER A 306 8.41 8.27 -21.91
CA SER A 306 9.89 8.33 -21.83
C SER A 306 10.39 9.60 -21.12
N GLU A 307 9.82 10.76 -21.45
CA GLU A 307 10.17 12.06 -20.83
C GLU A 307 9.89 12.03 -19.31
N SER A 308 8.74 11.51 -18.87
CA SER A 308 8.44 11.35 -17.45
C SER A 308 9.45 10.46 -16.74
N VAL A 309 9.71 9.27 -17.29
CA VAL A 309 10.63 8.29 -16.67
C VAL A 309 12.02 8.88 -16.49
N TYR A 310 12.59 9.42 -17.56
CA TYR A 310 13.93 9.97 -17.53
C TYR A 310 14.07 11.18 -16.60
N LYS A 311 13.08 12.09 -16.59
CA LYS A 311 13.15 13.29 -15.76
C LYS A 311 12.93 13.01 -14.28
N LEU A 312 11.99 12.13 -13.94
CA LEU A 312 11.78 11.71 -12.56
C LEU A 312 13.01 10.98 -12.03
N THR A 313 13.58 10.04 -12.81
CA THR A 313 14.81 9.33 -12.42
C THR A 313 15.95 10.32 -12.17
N ASN A 314 16.19 11.24 -13.09
CA ASN A 314 17.21 12.27 -12.91
C ASN A 314 16.93 13.19 -11.71
N GLY A 315 15.67 13.51 -11.45
CA GLY A 315 15.24 14.26 -10.27
C GLY A 315 15.63 13.55 -8.97
N ILE A 316 15.32 12.24 -8.86
CA ILE A 316 15.66 11.39 -7.72
C ILE A 316 17.18 11.29 -7.55
N VAL A 317 17.92 11.03 -8.63
CA VAL A 317 19.40 10.99 -8.63
C VAL A 317 19.99 12.30 -8.13
N SER A 318 19.49 13.43 -8.64
CA SER A 318 19.94 14.76 -8.20
C SER A 318 19.69 14.98 -6.71
N LYS A 319 18.55 14.48 -6.21
CA LYS A 319 18.18 14.61 -4.81
C LYS A 319 19.05 13.76 -3.89
N LEU A 320 19.26 12.49 -4.25
CA LEU A 320 20.17 11.57 -3.55
C LEU A 320 21.60 12.11 -3.51
N ASN A 321 22.11 12.61 -4.63
CA ASN A 321 23.46 13.22 -4.69
C ASN A 321 23.58 14.47 -3.81
N LYS A 322 22.56 15.34 -3.81
CA LYS A 322 22.60 16.58 -3.04
C LYS A 322 22.58 16.31 -1.53
N ASP A 323 21.69 15.44 -1.08
CA ASP A 323 21.41 15.27 0.35
C ASP A 323 22.24 14.13 0.99
N TYR A 324 22.79 13.22 0.19
CA TYR A 324 23.49 12.01 0.65
C TYR A 324 24.75 11.68 -0.18
N SER A 325 25.49 12.70 -0.63
CA SER A 325 26.72 12.52 -1.45
C SER A 325 27.78 11.64 -0.80
N ASP A 326 27.94 11.70 0.52
CA ASP A 326 28.95 10.93 1.26
C ASP A 326 28.48 9.51 1.66
N ASP A 327 27.21 9.16 1.39
CA ASP A 327 26.65 7.85 1.77
C ASP A 327 27.05 6.76 0.77
N LYS A 328 27.77 5.74 1.25
CA LYS A 328 28.28 4.64 0.42
C LYS A 328 27.19 3.82 -0.26
N GLU A 329 26.07 3.59 0.42
CA GLU A 329 24.95 2.83 -0.14
C GLU A 329 24.35 3.61 -1.31
N VAL A 330 24.14 4.91 -1.12
CA VAL A 330 23.64 5.80 -2.18
C VAL A 330 24.59 5.82 -3.37
N GLN A 331 25.89 6.02 -3.14
CA GLN A 331 26.89 6.04 -4.22
C GLN A 331 26.91 4.72 -5.01
N ASN A 332 26.78 3.57 -4.34
CA ASN A 332 26.71 2.28 -5.01
C ASN A 332 25.50 2.13 -5.94
N HIS A 333 24.32 2.64 -5.54
CA HIS A 333 23.14 2.65 -6.40
C HIS A 333 23.36 3.53 -7.63
N LEU A 334 23.92 4.72 -7.43
CA LEU A 334 24.12 5.72 -8.48
C LEU A 334 25.18 5.32 -9.52
N LEU A 335 26.14 4.44 -9.19
CA LEU A 335 27.11 3.91 -10.16
C LEU A 335 26.46 3.20 -11.36
N SER A 336 25.25 2.68 -11.18
CA SER A 336 24.52 1.96 -12.24
C SER A 336 23.75 2.90 -13.20
N TYR A 337 23.58 4.17 -12.81
CA TYR A 337 22.80 5.14 -13.56
C TYR A 337 23.58 5.67 -14.77
N LYS A 338 22.89 5.77 -15.91
CA LYS A 338 23.41 6.41 -17.11
C LYS A 338 22.48 7.55 -17.50
N ASP A 339 23.04 8.74 -17.62
CA ASP A 339 22.34 9.98 -17.95
C ASP A 339 22.05 10.14 -19.46
N THR A 340 22.52 9.23 -20.31
CA THR A 340 22.39 9.30 -21.77
C THR A 340 21.73 8.05 -22.37
N ILE A 341 21.00 8.25 -23.48
CA ILE A 341 20.44 7.20 -24.33
C ILE A 341 20.75 7.54 -25.79
N SER A 342 21.42 6.64 -26.51
CA SER A 342 21.84 6.83 -27.90
C SER A 342 22.56 8.16 -28.16
N GLY A 343 23.38 8.62 -27.21
CA GLY A 343 24.13 9.88 -27.27
C GLY A 343 23.34 11.15 -26.92
N ILE A 344 22.06 11.02 -26.57
CA ILE A 344 21.19 12.11 -26.12
C ILE A 344 21.11 12.10 -24.60
N GLU A 345 21.30 13.25 -23.95
CA GLU A 345 21.03 13.38 -22.50
C GLU A 345 19.55 13.11 -22.21
N LYS A 346 19.29 12.14 -21.32
CA LYS A 346 17.95 11.69 -20.94
C LYS A 346 17.05 12.81 -20.43
N ILE A 347 17.62 13.84 -19.79
CA ILE A 347 16.87 15.02 -19.31
C ILE A 347 16.29 15.87 -20.47
N ASN A 348 16.89 15.79 -21.65
CA ASN A 348 16.49 16.53 -22.84
C ASN A 348 15.47 15.78 -23.71
N VAL A 349 15.18 14.51 -23.38
CA VAL A 349 14.18 13.70 -24.08
C VAL A 349 12.80 14.34 -24.00
N LYS A 350 12.08 14.26 -25.12
CA LYS A 350 10.70 14.72 -25.28
C LYS A 350 9.82 13.58 -25.77
N SER A 351 8.69 13.40 -25.10
CA SER A 351 7.66 12.44 -25.50
C SER A 351 6.29 12.94 -25.04
N THR A 352 5.21 12.32 -25.52
CA THR A 352 3.94 12.41 -24.81
C THR A 352 4.10 11.76 -23.43
N ASN A 353 3.34 12.24 -22.44
CA ASN A 353 3.30 11.66 -21.10
C ASN A 353 1.85 11.37 -20.73
N ILE A 354 1.25 10.41 -21.44
CA ILE A 354 -0.13 10.01 -21.25
C ILE A 354 -0.15 8.76 -20.36
N LEU A 355 -0.78 8.89 -19.19
CA LEU A 355 -1.21 7.77 -18.36
C LEU A 355 -2.71 7.59 -18.57
N ASN A 356 -3.15 6.41 -19.01
CA ASN A 356 -4.56 6.17 -19.28
C ASN A 356 -5.15 5.13 -18.32
N SER A 357 -6.39 5.36 -17.94
CA SER A 357 -7.22 4.41 -17.22
C SER A 357 -8.33 3.84 -18.13
N ASP A 358 -8.17 3.99 -19.46
CA ASP A 358 -9.11 3.55 -20.51
C ASP A 358 -9.46 2.06 -20.41
N HIS A 359 -8.48 1.24 -20.02
CA HIS A 359 -8.65 -0.21 -19.83
C HIS A 359 -9.61 -0.57 -18.68
N VAL A 360 -9.94 0.40 -17.82
CA VAL A 360 -10.95 0.32 -16.77
C VAL A 360 -12.19 1.11 -17.18
N ILE A 361 -12.03 2.41 -17.43
CA ILE A 361 -13.12 3.37 -17.67
C ILE A 361 -13.95 2.99 -18.89
N GLY A 362 -13.32 2.54 -19.98
CA GLY A 362 -14.03 2.19 -21.21
C GLY A 362 -14.86 0.91 -21.14
N GLU A 363 -14.82 0.18 -20.02
CA GLU A 363 -15.31 -1.19 -19.93
C GLU A 363 -16.38 -1.41 -18.85
N VAL A 364 -16.60 -0.44 -17.96
CA VAL A 364 -17.56 -0.53 -16.84
C VAL A 364 -18.21 0.83 -16.56
N ASP A 365 -19.36 0.82 -15.89
CA ASP A 365 -19.84 2.01 -15.19
C ASP A 365 -18.91 2.23 -13.99
N ILE A 366 -18.12 3.32 -14.00
CA ILE A 366 -17.10 3.56 -12.98
C ILE A 366 -17.72 3.67 -11.60
N GLU A 367 -18.85 4.36 -11.45
CA GLU A 367 -19.43 4.55 -10.12
C GLU A 367 -19.98 3.25 -9.57
N ASP A 368 -20.73 2.50 -10.37
CA ASP A 368 -21.21 1.17 -9.98
C ASP A 368 -20.05 0.23 -9.66
N TYR A 369 -19.00 0.22 -10.49
CA TYR A 369 -17.81 -0.60 -10.27
C TYR A 369 -17.08 -0.25 -8.97
N ILE A 370 -16.87 1.05 -8.70
CA ILE A 370 -16.23 1.53 -7.47
C ILE A 370 -17.06 1.17 -6.24
N PHE A 371 -18.38 1.33 -6.25
CA PHE A 371 -19.17 1.09 -5.04
C PHE A 371 -19.58 -0.38 -4.87
N ASN A 372 -19.77 -1.15 -5.94
CA ASN A 372 -20.41 -2.47 -5.86
C ASN A 372 -19.47 -3.67 -6.13
N ASP A 373 -18.36 -3.52 -6.86
CA ASP A 373 -17.41 -4.63 -7.11
C ASP A 373 -16.22 -4.58 -6.14
N PRO A 374 -16.05 -5.55 -5.22
CA PRO A 374 -14.89 -5.59 -4.33
C PRO A 374 -13.51 -5.64 -5.03
N ASN A 375 -13.48 -6.05 -6.30
CA ASN A 375 -12.25 -6.06 -7.09
C ASN A 375 -11.82 -4.67 -7.57
N SER A 376 -12.67 -3.65 -7.42
CA SER A 376 -12.35 -2.26 -7.78
C SER A 376 -11.41 -1.58 -6.79
N LYS A 377 -11.07 -2.24 -5.66
CA LYS A 377 -10.25 -1.70 -4.55
C LYS A 377 -9.01 -0.90 -4.98
N MET A 378 -8.33 -1.26 -6.07
CA MET A 378 -7.13 -0.56 -6.55
C MET A 378 -7.41 0.79 -7.24
N TYR A 379 -8.68 1.06 -7.56
CA TYR A 379 -9.15 2.26 -8.26
C TYR A 379 -9.97 3.19 -7.36
N VAL A 380 -10.39 2.72 -6.18
CA VAL A 380 -11.19 3.49 -5.20
C VAL A 380 -10.52 4.83 -4.88
N LYS A 381 -9.24 4.80 -4.47
CA LYS A 381 -8.54 6.05 -4.13
C LYS A 381 -8.48 7.04 -5.31
N ARG A 382 -8.28 6.56 -6.53
CA ARG A 382 -8.22 7.43 -7.73
C ARG A 382 -9.55 8.14 -7.98
N TYR A 383 -10.66 7.44 -7.78
CA TYR A 383 -11.99 8.03 -7.88
C TYR A 383 -12.21 9.14 -6.83
N PHE A 384 -11.81 8.89 -5.58
CA PHE A 384 -11.90 9.91 -4.52
C PHE A 384 -10.89 11.05 -4.68
N ASP A 385 -9.68 10.80 -5.20
CA ASP A 385 -8.70 11.83 -5.53
C ASP A 385 -9.24 12.79 -6.59
N LYS A 386 -9.95 12.29 -7.60
CA LYS A 386 -10.66 13.13 -8.58
C LYS A 386 -11.74 14.00 -7.93
N LEU A 387 -12.53 13.45 -7.02
CA LEU A 387 -13.54 14.23 -6.29
C LEU A 387 -12.90 15.32 -5.41
N LYS A 388 -11.75 15.03 -4.79
CA LYS A 388 -11.01 16.02 -4.00
C LYS A 388 -10.44 17.13 -4.88
N ASP A 389 -9.92 16.78 -6.06
CA ASP A 389 -9.43 17.74 -7.06
C ASP A 389 -10.55 18.68 -7.52
N ASP A 390 -11.74 18.13 -7.82
CA ASP A 390 -12.92 18.91 -8.22
C ASP A 390 -13.35 19.96 -7.17
N LEU A 391 -13.09 19.72 -5.87
CA LEU A 391 -13.40 20.70 -4.82
C LEU A 391 -12.55 21.98 -4.93
N TYR A 392 -11.36 21.90 -5.52
CA TYR A 392 -10.48 23.07 -5.71
C TYR A 392 -10.93 23.97 -6.86
N ASP A 393 -11.73 23.45 -7.79
CA ASP A 393 -12.25 24.18 -8.95
C ASP A 393 -13.61 24.85 -8.68
N ILE A 394 -14.15 24.73 -7.47
CA ILE A 394 -15.45 25.31 -7.10
C ILE A 394 -15.31 26.79 -6.81
N ASP A 395 -15.87 27.63 -7.68
CA ASP A 395 -15.83 29.10 -7.53
C ASP A 395 -17.15 29.70 -7.03
N THR A 396 -18.25 28.94 -7.08
CA THR A 396 -19.60 29.42 -6.70
C THR A 396 -20.25 28.64 -5.55
N ASP A 397 -21.19 29.27 -4.85
CA ASP A 397 -21.99 28.62 -3.79
C ASP A 397 -22.87 27.49 -4.36
N GLU A 398 -23.36 27.61 -5.60
CA GLU A 398 -24.18 26.58 -6.25
C GLU A 398 -23.37 25.31 -6.54
N GLU A 399 -22.17 25.47 -7.11
CA GLU A 399 -21.24 24.35 -7.33
C GLU A 399 -20.81 23.72 -5.99
N HIS A 400 -20.64 24.52 -4.95
CA HIS A 400 -20.37 24.03 -3.59
C HIS A 400 -21.53 23.18 -3.06
N ILE A 401 -22.77 23.65 -3.15
CA ILE A 401 -23.97 22.91 -2.75
C ILE A 401 -24.08 21.58 -3.51
N ASN A 402 -23.84 21.59 -4.83
CA ASN A 402 -23.87 20.39 -5.65
C ASN A 402 -22.81 19.37 -5.19
N SER A 403 -21.62 19.85 -4.82
CA SER A 403 -20.54 19.01 -4.31
C SER A 403 -20.85 18.42 -2.93
N VAL A 404 -21.48 19.21 -2.04
CA VAL A 404 -21.98 18.72 -0.75
C VAL A 404 -23.05 17.62 -0.94
N ASN A 405 -24.00 17.83 -1.85
CA ASN A 405 -25.01 16.83 -2.18
C ASN A 405 -24.36 15.52 -2.69
N ARG A 406 -23.36 15.65 -3.58
CA ARG A 406 -22.60 14.49 -4.08
C ARG A 406 -21.90 13.72 -2.96
N ILE A 407 -21.30 14.41 -2.00
CA ILE A 407 -20.66 13.79 -0.83
C ILE A 407 -21.70 13.05 0.03
N ASN A 408 -22.91 13.62 0.19
CA ASN A 408 -24.01 12.98 0.90
C ASN A 408 -24.52 11.72 0.17
N ASP A 409 -24.67 11.75 -1.15
CA ASP A 409 -25.07 10.56 -1.94
C ASP A 409 -24.05 9.41 -1.77
N ILE A 410 -22.76 9.73 -1.78
CA ILE A 410 -21.68 8.76 -1.55
C ILE A 410 -21.79 8.17 -0.14
N LYS A 411 -22.05 9.01 0.87
CA LYS A 411 -22.26 8.57 2.25
C LYS A 411 -23.42 7.57 2.34
N GLU A 412 -24.55 7.84 1.68
CA GLU A 412 -25.70 6.94 1.67
C GLU A 412 -25.36 5.57 1.08
N LYS A 413 -24.63 5.53 -0.04
CA LYS A 413 -24.15 4.28 -0.65
C LYS A 413 -23.25 3.48 0.29
N ILE A 414 -22.33 4.14 0.99
CA ILE A 414 -21.46 3.49 1.98
C ILE A 414 -22.29 2.93 3.14
N MET A 415 -23.26 3.68 3.65
CA MET A 415 -24.15 3.23 4.73
C MET A 415 -25.02 2.04 4.32
N GLU A 416 -25.48 1.98 3.06
CA GLU A 416 -26.17 0.80 2.53
C GLU A 416 -25.28 -0.45 2.60
N LYS A 417 -24.02 -0.34 2.19
CA LYS A 417 -23.05 -1.45 2.27
C LYS A 417 -22.75 -1.87 3.71
N ILE A 418 -22.61 -0.91 4.63
CA ILE A 418 -22.48 -1.21 6.07
C ILE A 418 -23.69 -2.03 6.54
N ASN A 419 -24.90 -1.62 6.19
CA ASN A 419 -26.12 -2.33 6.57
C ASN A 419 -26.22 -3.74 5.97
N ILE A 420 -25.72 -3.93 4.74
CA ILE A 420 -25.62 -5.27 4.12
C ILE A 420 -24.62 -6.14 4.90
N MET A 421 -23.42 -5.62 5.17
CA MET A 421 -22.37 -6.34 5.90
C MET A 421 -22.87 -6.84 7.26
N LYS A 422 -23.57 -5.99 8.01
CA LYS A 422 -24.15 -6.32 9.32
C LYS A 422 -25.23 -7.40 9.29
N ARG A 423 -25.88 -7.63 8.16
CA ARG A 423 -26.94 -8.65 8.01
C ARG A 423 -26.38 -10.04 7.73
N TYR A 424 -25.11 -10.15 7.36
CA TYR A 424 -24.50 -11.46 7.14
C TYR A 424 -24.43 -12.24 8.45
N LYS A 425 -24.74 -13.54 8.36
CA LYS A 425 -24.72 -14.45 9.52
C LYS A 425 -23.43 -15.26 9.64
N GLN A 426 -22.65 -15.30 8.56
CA GLN A 426 -21.48 -16.16 8.45
C GLN A 426 -20.31 -15.34 7.91
N PRO A 427 -19.10 -15.49 8.48
CA PRO A 427 -17.93 -14.71 8.08
C PRO A 427 -17.26 -15.19 6.77
N ASP A 428 -17.52 -16.43 6.33
CA ASP A 428 -16.78 -17.03 5.21
C ASP A 428 -17.09 -16.34 3.87
N GLY A 429 -16.04 -15.93 3.15
CA GLY A 429 -16.17 -15.35 1.80
C GLY A 429 -16.53 -13.87 1.76
N HIS A 430 -16.29 -13.13 2.84
CA HIS A 430 -16.55 -11.69 2.96
C HIS A 430 -15.29 -10.85 3.23
N TYR A 431 -14.09 -11.42 3.07
CA TYR A 431 -12.84 -10.69 3.32
C TYR A 431 -12.66 -9.54 2.34
N HIS A 432 -12.79 -9.79 1.03
CA HIS A 432 -12.57 -8.77 0.03
C HIS A 432 -13.68 -7.70 0.05
N GLU A 433 -14.92 -8.11 0.36
CA GLU A 433 -16.02 -7.18 0.58
C GLU A 433 -15.77 -6.24 1.79
N ALA A 434 -15.33 -6.79 2.92
CA ALA A 434 -14.99 -5.99 4.10
C ALA A 434 -13.81 -5.06 3.84
N TYR A 435 -12.76 -5.57 3.21
CA TYR A 435 -11.60 -4.79 2.82
C TYR A 435 -11.99 -3.61 1.92
N HIS A 436 -12.82 -3.87 0.91
CA HIS A 436 -13.32 -2.86 -0.01
C HIS A 436 -14.17 -1.80 0.72
N LEU A 437 -15.05 -2.21 1.63
CA LEU A 437 -15.86 -1.29 2.42
C LEU A 437 -14.99 -0.38 3.29
N ILE A 438 -13.96 -0.90 3.94
CA ILE A 438 -13.03 -0.09 4.74
C ILE A 438 -12.27 0.91 3.85
N GLU A 439 -11.85 0.50 2.65
CA GLU A 439 -11.18 1.40 1.70
C GLU A 439 -12.10 2.55 1.26
N LEU A 440 -13.36 2.26 0.96
CA LEU A 440 -14.37 3.27 0.64
C LEU A 440 -14.56 4.26 1.80
N ILE A 441 -14.64 3.77 3.04
CA ILE A 441 -14.79 4.61 4.23
C ILE A 441 -13.54 5.49 4.43
N ASN A 442 -12.34 4.92 4.30
CA ASN A 442 -11.09 5.68 4.44
C ASN A 442 -10.98 6.79 3.40
N CYS A 443 -11.27 6.50 2.13
CA CYS A 443 -11.24 7.49 1.06
C CYS A 443 -12.35 8.54 1.21
N TYR A 444 -13.54 8.15 1.70
CA TYR A 444 -14.59 9.09 2.08
C TYR A 444 -14.13 10.04 3.19
N ASN A 445 -13.49 9.53 4.23
CA ASN A 445 -12.97 10.37 5.32
C ASN A 445 -11.89 11.37 4.85
N GLU A 446 -11.05 11.01 3.88
CA GLU A 446 -10.13 11.96 3.24
C GLU A 446 -10.86 13.05 2.44
N LEU A 447 -11.92 12.69 1.73
CA LEU A 447 -12.77 13.65 1.02
C LEU A 447 -13.44 14.62 2.01
N VAL A 448 -14.01 14.10 3.11
CA VAL A 448 -14.56 14.90 4.20
C VAL A 448 -13.50 15.85 4.78
N ALA A 449 -12.30 15.36 5.07
CA ALA A 449 -11.21 16.18 5.59
C ALA A 449 -10.84 17.32 4.63
N THR A 450 -10.80 17.02 3.33
CA THR A 450 -10.58 18.02 2.28
C THR A 450 -11.68 19.07 2.27
N THR A 451 -12.95 18.65 2.22
CA THR A 451 -14.10 19.57 2.20
C THR A 451 -14.15 20.47 3.45
N LEU A 452 -13.90 19.91 4.63
CA LEU A 452 -13.87 20.64 5.89
C LEU A 452 -12.65 21.55 6.05
N SER A 453 -11.59 21.35 5.25
CA SER A 453 -10.41 22.21 5.25
C SER A 453 -10.67 23.58 4.61
N PHE A 454 -11.73 23.72 3.81
CA PHE A 454 -12.20 24.98 3.25
C PHE A 454 -13.13 25.70 4.24
N ASP A 455 -13.04 27.04 4.32
CA ASP A 455 -13.91 27.85 5.19
C ASP A 455 -15.31 28.06 4.58
N ARG A 456 -16.02 26.96 4.31
CA ARG A 456 -17.36 26.91 3.69
C ARG A 456 -18.39 26.23 4.58
N GLU A 457 -19.68 26.41 4.26
CA GLU A 457 -20.76 25.76 5.00
C GLU A 457 -20.85 24.29 4.62
N ASN A 458 -20.63 23.40 5.59
CA ASN A 458 -20.50 21.96 5.39
C ASN A 458 -21.30 21.17 6.44
N ASN A 459 -22.47 21.67 6.85
CA ASN A 459 -23.16 21.26 8.08
C ASN A 459 -23.60 19.78 8.13
N GLU A 460 -23.65 19.05 7.02
CA GLU A 460 -24.16 17.66 6.96
C GLU A 460 -23.07 16.61 6.79
N ILE A 461 -21.85 17.04 6.46
CA ILE A 461 -20.73 16.18 6.09
C ILE A 461 -19.97 15.76 7.35
N ASN A 462 -19.94 14.48 7.68
CA ASN A 462 -19.27 13.99 8.90
C ASN A 462 -18.46 12.74 8.59
N TYR A 463 -17.37 12.53 9.32
CA TYR A 463 -16.56 11.32 9.25
C TYR A 463 -17.36 10.06 9.61
N ILE A 464 -16.94 8.93 9.06
CA ILE A 464 -17.40 7.59 9.45
C ILE A 464 -16.21 6.87 10.09
N TYR A 465 -16.23 6.73 11.41
CA TYR A 465 -15.25 5.94 12.15
C TYR A 465 -15.85 4.56 12.47
N ILE A 466 -15.14 3.51 12.07
CA ILE A 466 -15.56 2.12 12.28
C ILE A 466 -15.76 1.83 13.76
N SER A 467 -14.93 2.40 14.64
CA SER A 467 -15.05 2.21 16.09
C SER A 467 -16.29 2.80 16.73
N ASP A 468 -16.94 3.76 16.07
CA ASP A 468 -18.20 4.33 16.55
C ASP A 468 -19.40 3.44 16.25
N ASP A 469 -19.17 2.37 15.47
CA ASP A 469 -20.12 1.33 15.14
C ASP A 469 -19.61 -0.03 15.70
N PRO A 470 -20.00 -0.41 16.93
CA PRO A 470 -19.49 -1.61 17.60
C PRO A 470 -19.67 -2.89 16.77
N ASP A 471 -20.82 -3.05 16.11
CA ASP A 471 -21.09 -4.22 15.28
C ASP A 471 -20.11 -4.32 14.11
N LEU A 472 -19.86 -3.18 13.43
CA LEU A 472 -18.96 -3.13 12.29
C LEU A 472 -17.51 -3.39 12.72
N TYR A 473 -17.09 -2.80 13.85
CA TYR A 473 -15.78 -3.01 14.45
C TYR A 473 -15.55 -4.48 14.84
N GLU A 474 -16.55 -5.14 15.43
CA GLU A 474 -16.50 -6.56 15.76
C GLU A 474 -16.43 -7.43 14.51
N ILE A 475 -17.25 -7.18 13.49
CA ILE A 475 -17.26 -7.92 12.23
C ILE A 475 -15.89 -7.88 11.54
N PHE A 476 -15.29 -6.70 11.41
CA PHE A 476 -14.01 -6.55 10.72
C PHE A 476 -12.85 -7.18 11.49
N ASN A 477 -12.82 -7.04 12.82
CA ASN A 477 -11.82 -7.72 13.64
C ASN A 477 -12.04 -9.24 13.69
N HIS A 478 -13.28 -9.71 13.65
CA HIS A 478 -13.59 -11.13 13.54
C HIS A 478 -12.94 -11.72 12.29
N LEU A 479 -13.13 -11.10 11.12
CA LEU A 479 -12.52 -11.56 9.87
C LEU A 479 -10.99 -11.60 9.96
N ARG A 480 -10.37 -10.53 10.47
CA ARG A 480 -8.92 -10.44 10.69
C ARG A 480 -8.39 -11.57 11.57
N VAL A 481 -8.99 -11.75 12.74
CA VAL A 481 -8.50 -12.69 13.76
C VAL A 481 -8.81 -14.13 13.35
N LYS A 482 -9.93 -14.39 12.67
CA LYS A 482 -10.21 -15.72 12.11
C LYS A 482 -9.13 -16.18 11.13
N ILE A 483 -8.67 -15.29 10.24
CA ILE A 483 -7.56 -15.59 9.32
C ILE A 483 -6.26 -15.82 10.11
N LYS A 484 -5.96 -14.94 11.08
CA LYS A 484 -4.79 -15.05 11.96
C LYS A 484 -4.73 -16.43 12.65
N ASN A 485 -5.77 -16.80 13.38
CA ASN A 485 -5.83 -18.06 14.13
C ASN A 485 -5.72 -19.28 13.21
N LYS A 486 -6.40 -19.28 12.04
CA LYS A 486 -6.30 -20.36 11.04
C LYS A 486 -4.83 -20.59 10.64
N ILE A 487 -4.10 -19.52 10.38
CA ILE A 487 -2.72 -19.57 9.86
C ILE A 487 -1.72 -19.88 10.95
N GLU A 488 -1.85 -19.28 12.14
CA GLU A 488 -1.01 -19.60 13.30
C GLU A 488 -1.14 -21.09 13.67
N ASN A 489 -2.36 -21.64 13.68
CA ASN A 489 -2.59 -23.06 13.88
C ASN A 489 -1.89 -23.93 12.82
N LYS A 490 -1.85 -23.48 11.55
CA LYS A 490 -1.12 -24.17 10.48
C LYS A 490 0.39 -24.12 10.73
N ILE A 491 0.93 -23.00 11.20
CA ILE A 491 2.36 -22.83 11.52
C ILE A 491 2.76 -23.70 12.71
N ILE A 492 1.98 -23.70 13.79
CA ILE A 492 2.21 -24.54 14.99
C ILE A 492 2.27 -26.02 14.58
N LYS A 493 1.28 -26.49 13.82
CA LYS A 493 1.23 -27.88 13.35
C LYS A 493 2.42 -28.25 12.46
N SER A 494 2.92 -27.30 11.68
CA SER A 494 4.04 -27.53 10.76
C SER A 494 5.41 -27.48 11.46
N ASN A 495 5.52 -26.90 12.65
CA ASN A 495 6.79 -26.68 13.37
C ASN A 495 6.72 -27.07 14.86
N PRO A 496 6.45 -28.34 15.19
CA PRO A 496 6.34 -28.78 16.59
C PRO A 496 7.63 -28.59 17.41
N ASP A 497 8.78 -28.37 16.77
CA ASP A 497 10.03 -28.10 17.47
C ASP A 497 10.10 -26.69 18.05
N ASN A 498 9.47 -25.70 17.40
CA ASN A 498 9.46 -24.30 17.84
C ASN A 498 8.37 -24.01 18.89
N PHE A 499 7.34 -24.87 18.95
CA PHE A 499 6.19 -24.69 19.84
C PHE A 499 6.09 -25.84 20.85
N ASN A 500 6.01 -25.53 22.14
CA ASN A 500 5.76 -26.44 23.25
C ASN A 500 4.27 -26.84 23.34
N THR A 501 3.72 -27.30 22.23
CA THR A 501 2.38 -27.86 22.22
C THR A 501 2.46 -29.36 22.48
N GLU A 502 1.62 -29.87 23.37
CA GLU A 502 1.19 -31.26 23.21
C GLU A 502 0.70 -31.39 21.77
N LYS A 503 1.04 -32.47 21.05
CA LYS A 503 0.57 -32.69 19.67
C LYS A 503 -0.91 -32.29 19.63
N TYR A 504 -1.26 -31.34 18.75
CA TYR A 504 -2.62 -30.84 18.48
C TYR A 504 -3.18 -29.65 19.29
N GLN A 505 -2.47 -29.03 20.24
CA GLN A 505 -2.98 -27.78 20.84
C GLN A 505 -3.06 -26.64 19.82
N SER A 506 -4.23 -26.01 19.73
CA SER A 506 -4.55 -24.87 18.88
C SER A 506 -4.41 -23.53 19.62
N VAL A 507 -4.41 -22.42 18.87
CA VAL A 507 -4.44 -21.05 19.42
C VAL A 507 -5.68 -20.88 20.32
N GLU A 508 -6.80 -21.45 19.91
CA GLU A 508 -8.05 -21.44 20.65
C GLU A 508 -7.91 -22.16 22.01
N ASP A 509 -7.17 -23.27 22.07
CA ASP A 509 -6.97 -24.04 23.32
C ASP A 509 -6.13 -23.29 24.36
N ILE A 510 -5.22 -22.42 23.91
CA ILE A 510 -4.29 -21.70 24.80
C ILE A 510 -4.83 -20.35 25.24
N THR A 511 -5.83 -19.84 24.54
CA THR A 511 -6.40 -18.51 24.76
C THR A 511 -7.17 -18.47 26.07
N THR A 512 -6.72 -17.66 27.01
CA THR A 512 -7.41 -17.51 28.30
C THR A 512 -8.61 -16.57 28.12
N ILE A 513 -9.83 -17.10 28.16
CA ILE A 513 -11.08 -16.32 27.93
C ILE A 513 -11.16 -15.05 28.80
N LYS A 514 -10.59 -15.06 30.00
CA LYS A 514 -10.61 -13.88 30.90
C LYS A 514 -9.84 -12.66 30.39
N ASP A 515 -8.78 -12.88 29.60
CA ASP A 515 -7.85 -11.82 29.18
C ASP A 515 -7.88 -11.60 27.65
N ALA A 516 -8.60 -12.44 26.90
CA ALA A 516 -8.68 -12.38 25.45
C ALA A 516 -9.75 -11.39 24.97
N LYS A 517 -9.51 -10.78 23.80
CA LYS A 517 -10.52 -9.96 23.11
C LYS A 517 -11.41 -10.87 22.28
N GLU A 518 -12.72 -10.84 22.53
CA GLU A 518 -13.73 -11.54 21.74
C GLU A 518 -14.26 -10.63 20.62
N TYR A 519 -14.47 -11.20 19.43
CA TYR A 519 -15.08 -10.51 18.29
C TYR A 519 -16.20 -11.36 17.68
N ILE A 520 -17.36 -10.76 17.45
CA ILE A 520 -18.57 -11.44 16.99
C ILE A 520 -18.86 -11.07 15.52
N PHE A 521 -19.26 -12.07 14.74
CA PHE A 521 -19.83 -11.91 13.41
C PHE A 521 -21.04 -12.83 13.31
N GLY A 522 -22.24 -12.25 13.38
CA GLY A 522 -23.49 -13.00 13.33
C GLY A 522 -23.56 -14.03 14.45
N ASP A 523 -23.60 -15.31 14.09
CA ASP A 523 -23.69 -16.42 15.05
C ASP A 523 -22.30 -16.99 15.43
N SER A 524 -21.20 -16.38 14.98
CA SER A 524 -19.83 -16.85 15.20
C SER A 524 -19.03 -15.89 16.08
N SER A 525 -18.23 -16.42 17.00
CA SER A 525 -17.22 -15.65 17.73
C SER A 525 -15.81 -16.18 17.51
N VAL A 526 -14.82 -15.31 17.69
CA VAL A 526 -13.39 -15.63 17.66
C VAL A 526 -12.69 -14.82 18.74
N TYR A 527 -11.69 -15.43 19.37
CA TYR A 527 -10.86 -14.80 20.38
C TYR A 527 -9.47 -14.49 19.83
N GLU A 528 -8.99 -13.27 20.08
CA GLU A 528 -7.60 -12.89 19.83
C GLU A 528 -6.76 -13.13 21.10
N ALA A 529 -5.77 -14.02 20.97
CA ALA A 529 -4.82 -14.32 22.02
C ALA A 529 -3.87 -13.15 22.30
N SER A 530 -3.50 -12.96 23.57
CA SER A 530 -2.49 -11.99 23.98
C SER A 530 -1.09 -12.63 23.95
N TYR A 531 -0.02 -11.82 23.94
CA TYR A 531 1.36 -12.32 24.06
C TYR A 531 1.57 -13.23 25.28
N LYS A 532 0.82 -13.01 26.37
CA LYS A 532 0.89 -13.85 27.58
C LYS A 532 0.35 -15.26 27.35
N ASP A 533 -0.65 -15.42 26.49
CA ASP A 533 -1.17 -16.73 26.13
C ASP A 533 -0.14 -17.52 25.33
N TYR A 534 0.57 -16.88 24.39
CA TYR A 534 1.60 -17.53 23.58
C TYR A 534 2.83 -17.98 24.38
N ASN A 535 3.13 -17.36 25.53
CA ASN A 535 4.20 -17.83 26.45
C ASN A 535 3.98 -19.25 26.98
N LYS A 536 2.76 -19.80 26.86
CA LYS A 536 2.48 -21.21 27.20
C LYS A 536 3.04 -22.18 26.17
N ILE A 537 3.18 -21.75 24.92
CA ILE A 537 3.52 -22.61 23.78
C ILE A 537 4.79 -22.23 23.05
N ILE A 538 5.44 -21.09 23.28
CA ILE A 538 6.73 -20.78 22.63
C ILE A 538 7.86 -21.33 23.51
N LYS A 539 8.69 -22.25 22.98
CA LYS A 539 9.69 -22.99 23.78
C LYS A 539 10.86 -22.14 24.29
N ASP A 540 11.37 -21.25 23.46
CA ASP A 540 12.73 -20.70 23.65
C ASP A 540 12.77 -19.21 24.02
N ASN A 541 11.65 -18.48 23.87
CA ASN A 541 11.60 -17.05 24.12
C ASN A 541 10.41 -16.71 25.02
N LYS A 542 10.68 -16.11 26.19
CA LYS A 542 9.65 -15.35 26.89
C LYS A 542 9.35 -14.12 26.06
N VAL A 543 8.24 -14.17 25.33
CA VAL A 543 7.75 -13.03 24.56
C VAL A 543 7.14 -12.01 25.52
N THR A 544 7.43 -10.74 25.27
CA THR A 544 7.02 -9.60 26.08
C THR A 544 6.03 -8.69 25.35
N SER A 545 5.83 -8.91 24.05
CA SER A 545 4.92 -8.13 23.20
C SER A 545 4.27 -8.97 22.11
N ASN A 546 3.17 -8.46 21.54
CA ASN A 546 2.49 -9.08 20.40
C ASN A 546 3.36 -9.02 19.11
N THR A 547 4.20 -7.99 18.97
CA THR A 547 5.16 -7.88 17.85
C THR A 547 6.23 -8.97 17.91
N GLU A 548 6.72 -9.33 19.10
CA GLU A 548 7.64 -10.46 19.24
C GLU A 548 6.98 -11.80 18.91
N VAL A 549 5.72 -12.00 19.30
CA VAL A 549 4.93 -13.18 18.91
C VAL A 549 4.85 -13.29 17.38
N LEU A 550 4.47 -12.18 16.72
CA LEU A 550 4.39 -12.11 15.27
C LEU A 550 5.70 -12.51 14.60
N LYS A 551 6.82 -11.99 15.09
CA LYS A 551 8.15 -12.35 14.58
C LYS A 551 8.43 -13.85 14.68
N ASN A 552 8.11 -14.47 15.82
CA ASN A 552 8.26 -15.92 15.98
C ASN A 552 7.41 -16.72 14.97
N PHE A 553 6.18 -16.28 14.67
CA PHE A 553 5.35 -16.92 13.65
C PHE A 553 5.87 -16.72 12.22
N VAL A 554 6.34 -15.51 11.89
CA VAL A 554 6.95 -15.23 10.59
C VAL A 554 8.21 -16.07 10.39
N ASP A 555 9.06 -16.16 11.41
CA ASP A 555 10.30 -16.92 11.37
C ASP A 555 10.06 -18.44 11.35
N SER A 556 8.99 -18.90 12.00
CA SER A 556 8.56 -20.30 11.97
C SER A 556 7.75 -20.67 10.73
N SER A 557 7.41 -19.73 9.85
CA SER A 557 6.63 -20.04 8.65
C SER A 557 7.46 -20.88 7.65
N THR A 558 6.88 -21.99 7.20
CA THR A 558 7.53 -22.97 6.33
C THR A 558 7.27 -22.75 4.84
N ASN A 559 6.16 -22.13 4.42
CA ASN A 559 5.81 -21.83 3.02
C ASN A 559 5.37 -20.38 2.84
N ASN A 560 5.21 -19.96 1.56
CA ASN A 560 4.64 -18.67 1.23
C ASN A 560 3.15 -18.58 1.57
N HIS A 561 2.40 -19.66 1.44
CA HIS A 561 0.98 -19.71 1.81
C HIS A 561 0.71 -19.27 3.26
N GLN A 562 1.51 -19.75 4.22
CA GLN A 562 1.45 -19.29 5.62
C GLN A 562 1.74 -17.79 5.74
N LEU A 563 2.79 -17.29 5.05
CA LEU A 563 3.14 -15.87 5.07
C LEU A 563 2.08 -14.98 4.40
N LEU A 564 1.43 -15.45 3.34
CA LEU A 564 0.34 -14.74 2.67
C LEU A 564 -0.89 -14.64 3.58
N GLY A 565 -1.19 -15.68 4.36
CA GLY A 565 -2.26 -15.61 5.36
C GLY A 565 -1.97 -14.61 6.49
N ILE A 566 -0.71 -14.51 6.95
CA ILE A 566 -0.28 -13.45 7.88
C ILE A 566 -0.49 -12.07 7.21
N LYS A 567 -0.03 -11.92 5.96
CA LYS A 567 -0.18 -10.68 5.19
C LYS A 567 -1.65 -10.24 5.09
N GLU A 568 -2.56 -11.14 4.74
CA GLU A 568 -4.00 -10.84 4.63
C GLU A 568 -4.59 -10.34 5.95
N SER A 569 -4.30 -11.01 7.08
CA SER A 569 -4.79 -10.59 8.39
C SER A 569 -4.30 -9.18 8.76
N TYR A 570 -3.00 -8.93 8.65
CA TYR A 570 -2.42 -7.64 9.03
C TYR A 570 -2.70 -6.52 8.01
N ASN A 571 -2.96 -6.84 6.74
CA ASN A 571 -3.42 -5.87 5.73
C ASN A 571 -4.82 -5.33 6.07
N LEU A 572 -5.74 -6.21 6.51
CA LEU A 572 -7.04 -5.78 7.03
C LEU A 572 -6.89 -5.00 8.36
N GLY A 573 -6.01 -5.47 9.26
CA GLY A 573 -5.69 -4.75 10.51
C GLY A 573 -5.12 -3.35 10.30
N TYR A 574 -4.24 -3.18 9.31
CA TYR A 574 -3.74 -1.89 8.86
C TYR A 574 -4.90 -0.98 8.45
N LYS A 575 -5.82 -1.45 7.61
CA LYS A 575 -6.95 -0.63 7.12
C LYS A 575 -7.94 -0.21 8.21
N ILE A 576 -8.26 -1.12 9.13
CA ILE A 576 -9.08 -0.80 10.31
C ILE A 576 -8.38 0.27 11.15
N THR A 577 -7.08 0.13 11.38
CA THR A 577 -6.31 1.06 12.23
C THR A 577 -6.03 2.40 11.53
N GLU A 578 -5.88 2.40 10.20
CA GLU A 578 -5.75 3.62 9.38
C GLU A 578 -7.00 4.49 9.47
N ASN A 579 -8.19 3.86 9.51
CA ASN A 579 -9.48 4.53 9.68
C ASN A 579 -9.56 5.33 10.99
N GLU A 580 -8.86 4.88 12.03
CA GLU A 580 -8.90 5.49 13.35
C GLU A 580 -8.16 6.82 13.41
N LEU A 581 -8.71 7.73 14.22
CA LEU A 581 -8.00 8.91 14.68
C LEU A 581 -6.66 8.50 15.32
N PRO A 582 -5.54 9.19 15.02
CA PRO A 582 -4.21 8.83 15.52
C PRO A 582 -4.07 8.63 17.03
N ASN A 583 -4.87 9.32 17.86
CA ASN A 583 -4.87 9.13 19.32
C ASN A 583 -5.53 7.82 19.79
N TYR A 584 -6.30 7.16 18.93
CA TYR A 584 -7.02 5.92 19.25
C TYR A 584 -6.52 4.70 18.47
N ARG A 585 -5.48 4.87 17.64
CA ARG A 585 -4.83 3.77 16.94
C ARG A 585 -4.25 2.79 17.95
N ASP A 586 -4.47 1.49 17.70
CA ASP A 586 -3.86 0.42 18.49
C ASP A 586 -2.34 0.39 18.20
N GLU A 587 -1.55 0.80 19.20
CA GLU A 587 -0.09 0.88 19.09
C GLU A 587 0.54 -0.48 18.75
N ASP A 588 0.01 -1.59 19.29
CA ASP A 588 0.50 -2.93 19.00
C ASP A 588 0.30 -3.27 17.52
N MET A 589 -0.84 -2.88 16.93
CA MET A 589 -1.10 -3.08 15.51
C MET A 589 -0.19 -2.21 14.64
N VAL A 590 0.00 -0.93 15.01
CA VAL A 590 0.92 -0.01 14.33
C VAL A 590 2.34 -0.59 14.29
N ASN A 591 2.86 -1.00 15.44
CA ASN A 591 4.19 -1.58 15.57
C ASN A 591 4.32 -2.89 14.77
N SER A 592 3.30 -3.74 14.82
CA SER A 592 3.29 -5.03 14.11
C SER A 592 3.27 -4.88 12.59
N VAL A 593 2.49 -3.94 12.05
CA VAL A 593 2.48 -3.65 10.60
C VAL A 593 3.83 -3.09 10.14
N ASN A 594 4.41 -2.17 10.91
CA ASN A 594 5.74 -1.61 10.62
C ASN A 594 6.86 -2.67 10.67
N GLU A 595 6.82 -3.59 11.65
CA GLU A 595 7.76 -4.72 11.72
C GLU A 595 7.62 -5.64 10.49
N LEU A 596 6.38 -6.00 10.11
CA LEU A 596 6.14 -6.87 8.95
C LEU A 596 6.70 -6.27 7.66
N GLU A 597 6.39 -5.00 7.39
CA GLU A 597 6.83 -4.29 6.19
C GLU A 597 8.36 -4.34 6.02
N SER A 598 9.11 -4.23 7.12
CA SER A 598 10.58 -4.28 7.11
C SER A 598 11.18 -5.69 7.10
N SER A 599 10.41 -6.71 7.52
CA SER A 599 10.94 -8.07 7.75
C SER A 599 11.24 -8.87 6.47
N ARG A 600 10.36 -8.86 5.46
CA ARG A 600 10.48 -9.67 4.24
C ARG A 600 9.88 -8.96 3.03
N LYS A 601 10.47 -9.20 1.84
CA LYS A 601 9.97 -8.65 0.56
C LYS A 601 8.48 -8.92 0.29
N LEU A 602 7.95 -10.05 0.78
CA LEU A 602 6.54 -10.43 0.61
C LEU A 602 5.55 -9.45 1.28
N PHE A 603 5.99 -8.78 2.35
CA PHE A 603 5.16 -7.86 3.15
C PHE A 603 5.32 -6.39 2.74
N LYS A 604 6.17 -6.06 1.75
CA LYS A 604 6.41 -4.67 1.34
C LYS A 604 5.15 -3.91 0.92
N ASN A 605 4.12 -4.61 0.42
CA ASN A 605 2.87 -4.00 0.01
C ASN A 605 1.74 -4.16 1.04
N ILE A 606 2.06 -4.44 2.32
CA ILE A 606 1.04 -4.59 3.38
C ILE A 606 0.22 -3.31 3.61
N LYS A 607 0.82 -2.14 3.35
CA LYS A 607 0.18 -0.82 3.36
C LYS A 607 -0.29 -0.36 1.97
N ASN A 608 -0.46 -1.28 1.02
CA ASN A 608 -0.76 -0.98 -0.39
C ASN A 608 0.21 0.02 -1.03
N ASN A 609 1.50 -0.12 -0.73
CA ASN A 609 2.59 0.73 -1.23
C ASN A 609 2.52 2.20 -0.78
N ASN A 610 1.63 2.55 0.15
CA ASN A 610 1.68 3.84 0.83
C ASN A 610 2.96 3.90 1.66
N ILE A 611 3.82 4.86 1.35
CA ILE A 611 5.12 5.03 2.02
C ILE A 611 5.09 6.04 3.17
N LYS A 612 3.92 6.63 3.46
CA LYS A 612 3.75 7.55 4.58
C LYS A 612 4.02 6.88 5.91
N TYR A 613 4.27 7.72 6.92
CA TYR A 613 4.41 7.23 8.28
C TYR A 613 3.08 6.62 8.76
N PHE A 614 3.15 5.40 9.28
CA PHE A 614 2.04 4.77 9.98
C PHE A 614 2.36 4.78 11.47
N GLU A 615 1.78 5.75 12.17
CA GLU A 615 2.13 6.11 13.54
C GLU A 615 0.86 6.37 14.38
N THR A 616 0.99 6.19 15.70
CA THR A 616 0.07 6.78 16.69
C THR A 616 0.39 8.27 16.89
N SER A 617 -0.52 9.02 17.52
CA SER A 617 -0.25 10.44 17.81
C SER A 617 0.99 10.66 18.68
N GLU A 618 1.28 9.77 19.63
CA GLU A 618 2.46 9.87 20.50
C GLU A 618 3.76 9.62 19.72
N GLN A 619 3.74 8.67 18.79
CA GLN A 619 4.89 8.38 17.92
C GLN A 619 5.17 9.56 16.99
N THR A 620 4.13 10.15 16.40
CA THR A 620 4.25 11.35 15.55
C THR A 620 4.75 12.57 16.33
N GLU A 621 4.22 12.84 17.53
CA GLU A 621 4.71 13.94 18.39
C GLU A 621 6.19 13.73 18.75
N THR A 622 6.56 12.51 19.14
CA THR A 622 7.95 12.15 19.44
C THR A 622 8.87 12.38 18.24
N ARG A 623 8.44 12.00 17.03
CA ARG A 623 9.18 12.24 15.79
C ARG A 623 9.39 13.73 15.54
N PHE A 624 8.35 14.55 15.65
CA PHE A 624 8.47 16.00 15.47
C PHE A 624 9.38 16.66 16.51
N ILE A 625 9.24 16.30 17.78
CA ILE A 625 10.13 16.73 18.86
C ILE A 625 11.58 16.43 18.50
N ASN A 626 11.88 15.19 18.14
CA ASN A 626 13.24 14.76 17.80
C ASN A 626 13.78 15.48 16.55
N ASN A 627 12.92 15.80 15.59
CA ASN A 627 13.31 16.52 14.39
C ASN A 627 13.68 17.98 14.69
N ILE A 628 12.85 18.69 15.47
CA ILE A 628 13.14 20.08 15.88
C ILE A 628 14.43 20.14 16.69
N ILE A 629 14.60 19.24 17.67
CA ILE A 629 15.80 19.16 18.50
C ILE A 629 17.06 18.96 17.64
N ALA A 630 17.00 18.03 16.68
CA ALA A 630 18.13 17.71 15.82
C ALA A 630 18.52 18.88 14.91
N ASP A 631 17.54 19.55 14.29
CA ASP A 631 17.80 20.68 13.39
C ASP A 631 18.28 21.93 14.16
N ALA A 632 17.69 22.18 15.34
CA ALA A 632 18.08 23.28 16.24
C ALA A 632 19.40 23.02 17.01
N LYS A 633 19.92 21.78 16.98
CA LYS A 633 21.11 21.33 17.74
C LYS A 633 21.03 21.67 19.23
N ILE A 634 19.89 21.39 19.86
CA ILE A 634 19.71 21.63 21.30
C ILE A 634 20.51 20.57 22.09
N GLU A 635 21.65 20.98 22.66
CA GLU A 635 22.49 20.15 23.52
C GLU A 635 21.93 20.13 24.97
N ASN A 636 22.00 19.00 25.68
CA ASN A 636 21.54 18.78 27.07
C ASN A 636 20.04 18.58 27.32
N ILE A 637 19.35 17.95 26.38
CA ILE A 637 18.05 17.36 26.66
C ILE A 637 18.28 16.12 27.52
N ASN A 638 17.93 16.23 28.81
CA ASN A 638 18.06 15.12 29.75
C ASN A 638 17.15 13.98 29.25
N ASN A 639 17.74 12.91 28.70
CA ASN A 639 17.05 11.76 28.07
C ASN A 639 15.98 11.10 28.98
N ASN A 640 15.98 11.40 30.28
CA ASN A 640 15.03 10.89 31.26
C ASN A 640 13.80 11.79 31.48
N LYS A 641 13.70 12.97 30.86
CA LYS A 641 12.49 13.81 30.89
C LYS A 641 11.70 13.64 29.59
N LYS A 642 10.40 13.34 29.71
CA LYS A 642 9.46 13.38 28.59
C LYS A 642 9.22 14.85 28.21
N PHE A 643 9.68 15.27 27.03
CA PHE A 643 9.43 16.61 26.50
C PHE A 643 8.04 16.65 25.84
N THR A 644 7.40 17.81 25.89
CA THR A 644 6.21 18.11 25.08
C THR A 644 6.60 19.04 23.94
N ILE A 645 5.80 19.08 22.88
CA ILE A 645 6.06 19.99 21.76
C ILE A 645 6.15 21.46 22.20
N ASP A 646 5.28 21.89 23.12
CA ASP A 646 5.31 23.24 23.70
C ASP A 646 6.63 23.57 24.39
N SER A 647 7.19 22.60 25.12
CA SER A 647 8.45 22.79 25.85
C SER A 647 9.65 22.92 24.93
N VAL A 648 9.66 22.17 23.82
CA VAL A 648 10.72 22.27 22.81
C VAL A 648 10.63 23.61 22.07
N ILE A 649 9.42 24.07 21.74
CA ILE A 649 9.22 25.40 21.15
C ILE A 649 9.69 26.52 22.08
N ASP A 650 9.46 26.39 23.39
CA ASP A 650 9.97 27.38 24.37
C ASP A 650 11.50 27.39 24.42
N GLU A 651 12.14 26.22 24.36
CA GLU A 651 13.59 26.11 24.32
C GLU A 651 14.16 26.73 23.04
N VAL A 652 13.59 26.43 21.87
CA VAL A 652 14.00 27.03 20.58
C VAL A 652 13.84 28.56 20.60
N ASN A 653 12.86 29.10 21.34
CA ASN A 653 12.64 30.54 21.46
C ASN A 653 13.66 31.25 22.35
N ASP A 654 14.63 30.54 22.94
CA ASP A 654 15.76 31.15 23.60
C ASP A 654 16.61 31.94 22.58
N LYS A 655 16.95 33.19 22.94
CA LYS A 655 17.71 34.07 22.05
C LYS A 655 19.09 33.54 21.73
N ASP A 656 19.75 32.89 22.68
CA ASP A 656 21.09 32.36 22.49
C ASP A 656 21.06 31.19 21.51
N ILE A 657 20.01 30.35 21.58
CA ILE A 657 19.80 29.26 20.63
C ILE A 657 19.58 29.83 19.22
N ILE A 658 18.64 30.77 19.04
CA ILE A 658 18.36 31.37 17.71
C ILE A 658 19.59 32.07 17.13
N ASN A 659 20.34 32.81 17.96
CA ASN A 659 21.53 33.55 17.51
C ASN A 659 22.68 32.62 17.08
N ASN A 660 22.71 31.39 17.60
CA ASN A 660 23.72 30.39 17.26
C ASN A 660 23.35 29.53 16.03
N MET A 661 22.13 29.63 15.50
CA MET A 661 21.72 28.92 14.29
C MET A 661 22.25 29.61 13.03
N ASP A 662 22.81 28.82 12.11
CA ASP A 662 23.03 29.29 10.73
C ASP A 662 21.70 29.39 9.94
N GLU A 663 21.74 30.02 8.76
CA GLU A 663 20.52 30.25 7.95
C GLU A 663 19.85 28.96 7.47
N ASP A 664 20.63 27.92 7.16
CA ASP A 664 20.08 26.62 6.77
C ASP A 664 19.38 25.94 7.95
N GLN A 665 19.97 26.03 9.16
CA GLN A 665 19.35 25.55 10.39
C GLN A 665 18.04 26.29 10.68
N LYS A 666 18.03 27.62 10.56
CA LYS A 666 16.82 28.44 10.76
C LYS A 666 15.70 28.04 9.82
N GLU A 667 15.99 27.85 8.53
CA GLU A 667 15.01 27.41 7.54
C GLU A 667 14.45 26.02 7.89
N ASN A 668 15.32 25.08 8.28
CA ASN A 668 14.91 23.73 8.64
C ASN A 668 14.02 23.72 9.89
N VAL A 669 14.43 24.42 10.96
CA VAL A 669 13.65 24.54 12.20
C VAL A 669 12.30 25.20 11.93
N GLN A 670 12.26 26.26 11.12
CA GLN A 670 11.02 26.91 10.71
C GLN A 670 10.08 25.93 10.01
N LYS A 671 10.59 25.15 9.05
CA LYS A 671 9.79 24.14 8.34
C LYS A 671 9.29 23.03 9.28
N GLN A 672 10.09 22.59 10.26
CA GLN A 672 9.63 21.60 11.25
C GLN A 672 8.51 22.17 12.13
N ILE A 673 8.61 23.41 12.59
CA ILE A 673 7.55 24.06 13.37
C ILE A 673 6.27 24.23 12.52
N GLU A 674 6.42 24.64 11.26
CA GLU A 674 5.31 24.75 10.31
C GLU A 674 4.60 23.41 10.13
N ASN A 675 5.36 22.33 9.93
CA ASN A 675 4.81 20.98 9.77
C ASN A 675 4.06 20.51 11.02
N VAL A 676 4.53 20.86 12.22
CA VAL A 676 3.81 20.57 13.47
C VAL A 676 2.48 21.32 13.52
N CYS A 677 2.47 22.62 13.20
CA CYS A 677 1.21 23.39 13.14
C CYS A 677 0.22 22.77 12.14
N LEU A 678 0.69 22.43 10.92
CA LEU A 678 -0.15 21.79 9.91
C LEU A 678 -0.69 20.43 10.39
N ASN A 679 0.13 19.61 11.02
CA ASN A 679 -0.32 18.33 11.58
C ASN A 679 -1.39 18.51 12.65
N GLU A 680 -1.17 19.39 13.65
CA GLU A 680 -2.14 19.64 14.72
C GLU A 680 -3.46 20.25 14.17
N ARG A 681 -3.36 21.16 13.18
CA ARG A 681 -4.52 21.67 12.45
C ARG A 681 -5.33 20.54 11.82
N ASN A 682 -4.64 19.64 11.12
CA ASN A 682 -5.27 18.53 10.41
C ASN A 682 -5.93 17.55 11.38
N GLU A 683 -5.32 17.29 12.53
CA GLU A 683 -5.91 16.47 13.58
C GLU A 683 -7.21 17.09 14.11
N ILE A 684 -7.25 18.40 14.34
CA ILE A 684 -8.48 19.10 14.81
C ILE A 684 -9.59 19.05 13.77
N ILE A 685 -9.27 19.13 12.48
CA ILE A 685 -10.25 18.96 11.40
C ILE A 685 -10.89 17.56 11.46
N LYS A 686 -10.13 16.52 11.79
CA LYS A 686 -10.62 15.13 11.91
C LYS A 686 -11.55 14.89 13.10
N TYR A 687 -11.46 15.72 14.14
CA TYR A 687 -12.35 15.68 15.31
C TYR A 687 -13.68 16.42 15.10
N SER A 688 -13.82 17.16 14.00
CA SER A 688 -15.01 17.97 13.70
C SER A 688 -16.24 17.11 13.43
N GLY A 689 -17.35 17.42 14.10
CA GLY A 689 -18.64 16.76 13.94
C GLY A 689 -18.79 15.46 14.75
N VAL A 690 -17.70 14.93 15.29
CA VAL A 690 -17.64 13.66 16.02
C VAL A 690 -17.25 13.82 17.49
N THR A 691 -17.13 15.05 17.98
CA THR A 691 -16.68 15.34 19.36
C THR A 691 -17.67 16.25 20.09
N PRO A 692 -17.90 16.07 21.41
CA PRO A 692 -18.72 17.00 22.19
C PRO A 692 -18.28 18.46 22.01
N SER A 693 -19.24 19.36 21.86
CA SER A 693 -19.00 20.78 21.55
C SER A 693 -18.00 21.45 22.48
N SER A 694 -18.13 21.27 23.79
CA SER A 694 -17.25 21.89 24.78
C SER A 694 -15.80 21.41 24.66
N SER A 695 -15.60 20.12 24.38
CA SER A 695 -14.27 19.55 24.20
C SER A 695 -13.64 19.99 22.88
N TYR A 696 -14.44 20.09 21.82
CA TYR A 696 -13.98 20.62 20.53
C TYR A 696 -13.54 22.09 20.64
N GLU A 697 -14.33 22.92 21.32
CA GLU A 697 -13.97 24.31 21.62
C GLU A 697 -12.65 24.39 22.40
N GLU A 698 -12.45 23.54 23.41
CA GLU A 698 -11.19 23.50 24.19
C GLU A 698 -9.98 23.11 23.32
N MET A 699 -10.14 22.17 22.39
CA MET A 699 -9.08 21.79 21.43
C MET A 699 -8.75 22.93 20.46
N ASN A 700 -9.79 23.54 19.88
CA ASN A 700 -9.67 24.68 18.96
C ASN A 700 -8.97 25.89 19.63
N GLU A 701 -9.36 26.24 20.85
CA GLU A 701 -8.70 27.30 21.62
C GLU A 701 -7.25 26.98 21.96
N GLY A 702 -6.96 25.72 22.32
CA GLY A 702 -5.60 25.23 22.55
C GLY A 702 -4.71 25.41 21.33
N TYR A 703 -5.21 25.00 20.16
CA TYR A 703 -4.47 25.16 18.91
C TYR A 703 -4.26 26.60 18.50
N ASN A 704 -5.29 27.46 18.55
CA ASN A 704 -5.14 28.87 18.19
C ASN A 704 -4.05 29.56 19.03
N SER A 705 -3.91 29.17 20.30
CA SER A 705 -2.80 29.60 21.16
C SER A 705 -1.44 29.09 20.69
N PHE A 706 -1.36 27.79 20.42
CA PHE A 706 -0.15 27.13 19.94
C PHE A 706 0.32 27.68 18.58
N GLU A 707 -0.60 27.84 17.64
CA GLU A 707 -0.39 28.47 16.33
C GLU A 707 0.19 29.88 16.51
N SER A 708 -0.46 30.72 17.33
CA SER A 708 0.00 32.08 17.60
C SER A 708 1.42 32.11 18.18
N LYS A 709 1.74 31.22 19.12
CA LYS A 709 3.08 31.07 19.70
C LYS A 709 4.10 30.67 18.64
N SER A 710 3.74 29.70 17.81
CA SER A 710 4.59 29.12 16.77
C SER A 710 4.89 30.12 15.65
N ILE A 711 3.88 30.87 15.17
CA ILE A 711 4.05 31.93 14.17
C ILE A 711 4.99 33.01 14.71
N ASN A 712 4.83 33.44 15.97
CA ASN A 712 5.72 34.43 16.57
C ASN A 712 7.18 33.94 16.65
N LEU A 713 7.39 32.65 16.94
CA LEU A 713 8.72 32.05 16.92
C LEU A 713 9.30 32.01 15.49
N MET A 714 8.54 31.53 14.51
CA MET A 714 8.98 31.48 13.11
C MET A 714 9.34 32.86 12.55
N LYS A 715 8.57 33.91 12.90
CA LYS A 715 8.89 35.31 12.58
C LYS A 715 10.22 35.77 13.20
N ARG A 716 10.49 35.39 14.45
CA ARG A 716 11.78 35.70 15.11
C ARG A 716 12.95 34.97 14.49
N ILE A 717 12.79 33.68 14.18
CA ILE A 717 13.83 32.85 13.54
C ILE A 717 14.21 33.45 12.18
N SER A 718 13.22 33.83 11.38
CA SER A 718 13.43 34.34 10.01
C SER A 718 14.04 35.75 9.95
N ASN A 719 14.07 36.49 11.07
CA ASN A 719 14.68 37.83 11.19
C ASN A 719 14.22 38.83 10.10
N LYS A 720 13.03 38.61 9.55
CA LYS A 720 12.39 39.42 8.51
C LYS A 720 11.13 40.05 9.13
N ASP A 721 11.19 41.34 9.42
CA ASP A 721 10.01 42.13 9.83
C ASP A 721 8.89 42.09 8.76
N ASP A 722 9.23 41.72 7.51
CA ASP A 722 8.35 41.67 6.33
C ASP A 722 7.88 40.25 5.93
N THR A 723 7.87 39.24 6.80
CA THR A 723 7.13 38.01 6.46
C THR A 723 5.65 38.35 6.26
N ASN A 724 5.17 38.18 5.03
CA ASN A 724 3.80 38.48 4.63
C ASN A 724 2.85 37.65 5.51
N GLU A 725 1.89 38.27 6.21
CA GLU A 725 0.93 37.54 7.07
C GLU A 725 0.21 36.41 6.30
N LYS A 726 0.08 36.57 4.98
CA LYS A 726 -0.47 35.58 4.05
C LYS A 726 0.24 34.23 4.04
N ASP A 727 1.54 34.18 4.32
CA ASP A 727 2.30 32.92 4.26
C ASP A 727 1.89 31.93 5.37
N TYR A 728 1.31 32.45 6.46
CA TYR A 728 0.85 31.67 7.60
C TYR A 728 -0.66 31.42 7.63
N GLU A 729 -1.46 31.99 6.72
CA GLU A 729 -2.92 31.78 6.66
C GLU A 729 -3.30 30.30 6.53
N LYS A 730 -2.46 29.50 5.87
CA LYS A 730 -2.63 28.05 5.73
C LYS A 730 -2.57 27.28 7.06
N LEU A 731 -1.99 27.87 8.11
CA LEU A 731 -1.92 27.28 9.44
C LEU A 731 -3.21 27.50 10.23
N SER A 732 -4.05 28.45 9.84
CA SER A 732 -5.25 28.77 10.60
C SER A 732 -6.35 27.73 10.39
N LEU A 733 -7.14 27.52 11.44
CA LEU A 733 -8.33 26.68 11.38
C LEU A 733 -9.46 27.40 10.64
N PRO A 734 -10.21 26.71 9.75
CA PRO A 734 -11.43 27.25 9.16
C PRO A 734 -12.45 27.64 10.25
N LYS A 735 -12.97 28.87 10.15
CA LYS A 735 -13.85 29.44 11.19
C LYS A 735 -15.17 28.68 11.30
N LYS A 736 -15.67 28.15 10.18
CA LYS A 736 -16.94 27.42 10.13
C LYS A 736 -16.90 26.05 10.82
N LEU A 737 -15.72 25.52 11.19
CA LEU A 737 -15.61 24.22 11.90
C LEU A 737 -16.30 24.22 13.28
N VAL A 738 -16.18 25.30 14.04
CA VAL A 738 -16.83 25.38 15.36
C VAL A 738 -18.35 25.31 15.22
N THR A 739 -18.92 26.01 14.23
CA THR A 739 -20.35 25.96 13.92
C THR A 739 -20.75 24.56 13.45
N HIS A 740 -19.97 23.98 12.53
CA HIS A 740 -20.19 22.62 12.05
C HIS A 740 -20.23 21.61 13.22
N ASN A 741 -19.25 21.66 14.12
CA ASN A 741 -19.18 20.75 15.26
C ASN A 741 -20.38 20.95 16.21
N LYS A 742 -20.77 22.20 16.47
CA LYS A 742 -21.95 22.50 17.31
C LYS A 742 -23.24 21.89 16.78
N LEU A 743 -23.43 21.92 15.47
CA LEU A 743 -24.63 21.39 14.83
C LEU A 743 -24.66 19.85 14.87
N ASN A 744 -23.50 19.20 14.72
CA ASN A 744 -23.42 17.75 14.63
C ASN A 744 -23.17 17.05 15.97
N SER A 745 -22.63 17.73 16.98
CA SER A 745 -22.29 17.11 18.27
C SER A 745 -23.49 16.54 19.01
N ASN A 746 -24.70 17.01 18.72
CA ASN A 746 -25.93 16.49 19.33
C ASN A 746 -26.37 15.14 18.76
N LYS A 747 -25.84 14.74 17.59
CA LYS A 747 -26.12 13.47 16.91
C LYS A 747 -25.11 12.37 17.27
N ILE A 748 -24.14 12.69 18.12
CA ILE A 748 -23.13 11.76 18.61
C ILE A 748 -23.80 10.63 19.39
N ASN A 749 -23.45 9.38 19.06
CA ASN A 749 -23.96 8.20 19.76
C ASN A 749 -23.48 8.21 21.23
N SER A 750 -24.41 8.13 22.18
CA SER A 750 -24.13 8.13 23.61
C SER A 750 -23.50 6.84 24.12
N GLU A 751 -23.54 5.76 23.32
CA GLU A 751 -22.99 4.44 23.64
C GLU A 751 -21.56 4.23 23.12
N SER A 752 -21.05 5.08 22.21
CA SER A 752 -19.64 4.97 21.75
C SER A 752 -18.67 5.39 22.86
N PRO A 753 -17.73 4.51 23.29
CA PRO A 753 -16.80 4.80 24.37
C PRO A 753 -15.74 5.84 23.99
N ARG A 754 -15.47 6.04 22.68
CA ARG A 754 -14.35 6.88 22.19
C ARG A 754 -14.71 8.36 22.06
N ILE A 755 -15.99 8.67 21.90
CA ILE A 755 -16.49 10.05 21.75
C ILE A 755 -16.56 10.80 23.10
N LYS A 756 -16.55 10.09 24.24
CA LYS A 756 -16.67 10.71 25.57
C LYS A 756 -15.39 11.34 26.10
N ASN A 757 -14.23 10.89 25.63
CA ASN A 757 -12.93 11.30 26.18
C ASN A 757 -11.97 11.75 25.07
N PRO A 758 -12.29 12.80 24.29
CA PRO A 758 -11.33 13.40 23.39
C PRO A 758 -10.05 13.76 24.15
N PRO A 759 -8.89 13.80 23.48
CA PRO A 759 -7.64 14.19 24.11
C PRO A 759 -7.85 15.52 24.85
N ILE A 760 -7.49 15.54 26.13
CA ILE A 760 -7.46 16.79 26.89
C ILE A 760 -6.60 17.77 26.09
N ASN A 761 -7.00 19.05 26.00
CA ASN A 761 -6.25 20.09 25.30
C ASN A 761 -4.73 19.97 25.59
N LYS A 762 -4.00 19.54 24.55
CA LYS A 762 -2.57 19.20 24.61
C LYS A 762 -1.71 20.44 24.88
N HIS A 763 -2.18 21.59 24.41
CA HIS A 763 -1.54 22.90 24.52
C HIS A 763 -2.12 23.74 25.67
N LYS A 764 -2.62 23.10 26.73
CA LYS A 764 -3.33 23.78 27.82
C LYS A 764 -2.59 25.02 28.28
N TYR A 765 -3.23 26.18 28.11
CA TYR A 765 -2.82 27.43 28.73
C TYR A 765 -2.50 27.18 30.21
N GLY A 766 -1.34 27.67 30.64
CA GLY A 766 -0.98 27.81 32.05
C GLY A 766 -1.88 28.79 32.81
N ASN A 767 -3.21 28.71 32.69
CA ASN A 767 -4.15 29.46 33.52
C ASN A 767 -4.41 28.81 34.89
N LYS A 768 -3.74 27.69 35.22
CA LYS A 768 -3.65 27.19 36.61
C LYS A 768 -2.48 27.78 37.42
N LYS A 769 -1.70 28.73 36.88
CA LYS A 769 -0.72 29.50 37.68
C LYS A 769 -1.29 30.77 38.35
N LYS A 770 -2.55 31.15 38.13
CA LYS A 770 -3.17 32.33 38.76
C LYS A 770 -3.99 32.08 40.03
N ARG A 771 -4.07 30.85 40.55
CA ARG A 771 -4.75 30.55 41.83
C ARG A 771 -3.92 29.83 42.91
N ASN A 772 -2.62 29.62 42.69
CA ASN A 772 -1.72 29.03 43.71
C ASN A 772 -0.41 29.82 43.95
N ILE A 773 -0.31 31.06 43.48
CA ILE A 773 0.85 31.95 43.76
C ILE A 773 0.70 32.70 45.10
N GLU A 774 -0.43 32.55 45.82
CA GLU A 774 -0.56 33.11 47.19
C GLU A 774 -0.13 32.17 48.33
N TYR A 775 0.18 30.89 48.06
CA TYR A 775 0.59 29.95 49.12
C TYR A 775 2.08 29.57 49.16
N ILE A 776 2.92 30.14 48.28
CA ILE A 776 4.39 29.93 48.29
C ILE A 776 5.12 31.28 48.47
N LYS A 777 4.65 32.09 49.43
CA LYS A 777 5.37 33.30 49.90
C LYS A 777 5.69 33.33 51.39
N TYR A 778 5.47 32.23 52.12
CA TYR A 778 5.66 32.20 53.59
C TYR A 778 6.63 31.14 54.13
N PHE A 779 7.54 30.59 53.33
CA PHE A 779 8.52 29.60 53.82
C PHE A 779 10.01 29.92 53.57
N HIS A 780 10.38 31.21 53.55
CA HIS A 780 11.79 31.61 53.70
C HIS A 780 11.95 32.88 54.55
N ARG A 781 11.71 32.73 55.86
CA ARG A 781 12.27 33.61 56.90
C ARG A 781 12.49 32.79 58.16
N TYR A 782 13.59 32.03 58.19
CA TYR A 782 14.37 31.65 59.38
C TYR A 782 15.64 30.93 58.87
N TYR A 783 16.59 31.75 58.43
CA TYR A 783 18.02 31.64 58.72
C TYR A 783 18.55 33.07 58.81
#